data_AF-A0A749ATR7-F1
#
_entry.id   AF-A0A749ATR7-F1
#
_cell.length_a   1.000
_cell.length_b   1.000
_cell.length_c   1.000
_cell.angle_alpha   90.00
_cell.angle_beta   90.00
_cell.angle_gamma   90.00
#
_symmetry.space_group_name_H-M   'P 1'
#
loop_
_entity.id
_entity.type
_entity.pdbx_description
1 polymer ?
#
loop_
_entity_poly.entity_id
_entity_poly.type
_entity_poly.pdbx_seq_one_letter_code
_entity_poly.pdbx_strand_id
1 'polypeptide(L)'
;MGSLNQEHYGQGDNVARDKNLFIENYNTFINLTVPEDLREPVKEILSDISNRKIVDAKKKIDLIASIKNQTKEVNDLFLLLRIKADLVEDANSHSEFSILNEIVLSSNNEMIKDLSLSLLLRLEFNKFGKDRMMDRYNATDVKGPFSRALLLELTLSEEVLQERASTGKHGLTEEELIGLISGLFRVKNFETALDVAIFLVDYFPSYNSRVIHLFARGMLLNQDIVGDDYWLLSQKEKDRITSLIEETLKLYTESEGNDFRLFNVIVPCYLFTKESDERLRDICKKNIESVDKIDHEFANDFRILHLNDQEQESHPVNIIKKCQHDNAYKDSVIKGVLSNDLISLSDFILVRGLIEDTSLIDWIDKGGLLQTDTAKLSELFSKLKLYLYVEQNDVSRRNSKIVDDIIEEIVNYDSNDFKSINSTFIFNISEDLRVVERNNHLCEIMGKYFDNKHSYWCSPIVYQYLIGLFETGLYQAFSSLYDIVDNTDKPILIHTMALSIYYSHNEMEKALSLIEEHNANQDLDFIRLKLHVFEKSGDFSAIEKVVNNIDYKNFNEPTNSLLRLSDKIISLGYTSFGHDLAIKFFLDSPEKNYMFVSHICLRIMMSNRSNHEFIPSDDVEGVVCGVSYNDNGKELTKIIVAGSSINSNYFMSSDSPVAKVLLNSKLDEVNKVGMKRLILKERMPPYVAVLRLAHEIRNESNDGTDLFQSISLPSDPEEMINVIKDFLPKKEPKQDLNINENIPVNFRLDLIAKNEQVKASLISLTDKNIKIKDFEAGGDDIEGDISTDIFTICYICINSFVNFFIEKDIKFLLIEEDAKAIKLWLEAIEEDEYKTIGLNENGNININTSESIKTYHGEFIKNLHDIQKIIRIHYPKIGNIPNELNILRKFVGDDYLKNIYTSITNKTPYFTADLMANIYFRKVLNMKVIDFHKYINEAVKYTPYRERERGVLLHSAGMYPYPLSIGDIYNLAYSKNDETGYFLGELIKLYSGRFNDNINLYALMSQLFFRYLQKTYMNNQIFNGGIKKTDFSFINPYGAKIDRIFYICCEAIMKMKNDLTCEQNLARFLVFLLCQFTSNMKFLNLIFWLASNFISGHFLSMDKLNECLEELMVIEE
;
A
#
# COMPACT_ATOMS: atom_id res chain seq x y z
N MET A 1 -91.24 -5.98 -7.41
CA MET A 1 -90.75 -5.49 -6.10
C MET A 1 -89.30 -5.92 -5.98
N GLY A 2 -88.29 -5.07 -5.91
CA GLY A 2 -88.14 -3.63 -6.09
C GLY A 2 -86.64 -3.40 -6.36
N SER A 3 -86.32 -2.55 -7.34
CA SER A 3 -84.96 -2.19 -7.72
C SER A 3 -84.28 -1.35 -6.62
N LEU A 4 -83.02 -1.62 -6.35
CA LEU A 4 -82.09 -0.65 -5.76
C LEU A 4 -81.02 -0.35 -6.80
N ASN A 5 -81.17 0.79 -7.47
CA ASN A 5 -80.10 1.42 -8.24
C ASN A 5 -79.10 2.04 -7.28
N GLN A 6 -77.82 1.77 -7.48
CA GLN A 6 -76.73 2.58 -6.96
C GLN A 6 -76.00 3.20 -8.16
N GLU A 7 -76.08 4.52 -8.31
CA GLU A 7 -75.23 5.28 -9.22
C GLU A 7 -73.99 5.76 -8.47
N HIS A 8 -72.80 5.54 -9.06
CA HIS A 8 -71.52 6.03 -8.55
C HIS A 8 -70.94 7.08 -9.51
N TYR A 9 -70.62 8.28 -8.99
CA TYR A 9 -70.07 9.43 -9.73
C TYR A 9 -68.58 9.65 -9.41
N GLY A 10 -67.73 8.64 -9.62
CA GLY A 10 -66.27 8.76 -9.47
C GLY A 10 -65.56 8.59 -10.81
N GLN A 11 -64.51 9.39 -11.09
CA GLN A 11 -63.57 9.17 -12.21
C GLN A 11 -62.61 7.99 -11.95
N GLY A 12 -63.15 6.87 -11.47
CA GLY A 12 -62.40 5.61 -11.42
C GLY A 12 -62.58 4.89 -12.74
N ASP A 13 -61.48 4.57 -13.42
CA ASP A 13 -61.52 3.62 -14.53
C ASP A 13 -62.19 2.32 -14.06
N ASN A 14 -63.28 1.96 -14.73
CA ASN A 14 -63.85 0.60 -14.64
C ASN A 14 -62.86 -0.37 -15.31
N VAL A 15 -61.81 -0.78 -14.60
CA VAL A 15 -61.01 -1.95 -14.96
C VAL A 15 -61.63 -3.19 -14.29
N ALA A 16 -62.91 -3.42 -14.57
CA ALA A 16 -63.58 -4.71 -14.35
C ALA A 16 -63.70 -5.43 -15.70
N ARG A 17 -62.57 -5.59 -16.38
CA ARG A 17 -62.36 -6.65 -17.36
C ARG A 17 -61.25 -7.51 -16.82
N ASP A 18 -61.63 -8.70 -16.41
CA ASP A 18 -60.74 -9.77 -15.99
C ASP A 18 -59.53 -9.84 -16.94
N LYS A 19 -58.35 -9.53 -16.40
CA LYS A 19 -57.06 -9.84 -17.02
C LYS A 19 -56.77 -11.35 -16.90
N ASN A 20 -57.70 -12.16 -17.39
CA ASN A 20 -57.57 -13.62 -17.52
C ASN A 20 -57.56 -13.98 -19.01
N LEU A 21 -56.54 -13.51 -19.74
CA LEU A 21 -56.23 -13.97 -21.11
C LEU A 21 -55.61 -15.39 -21.12
N PHE A 22 -55.52 -16.04 -19.96
CA PHE A 22 -54.89 -17.34 -19.72
C PHE A 22 -55.75 -18.55 -20.20
N ILE A 23 -56.94 -18.31 -20.75
CA ILE A 23 -58.07 -19.17 -20.37
C ILE A 23 -59.07 -19.50 -21.50
N GLU A 24 -58.93 -18.99 -22.73
CA GLU A 24 -59.98 -19.24 -23.74
C GLU A 24 -59.93 -20.62 -24.43
N ASN A 25 -58.80 -21.32 -24.51
CA ASN A 25 -58.77 -22.68 -25.08
C ASN A 25 -58.80 -23.78 -24.00
N TYR A 26 -58.03 -23.62 -22.91
CA TYR A 26 -57.98 -24.59 -21.81
C TYR A 26 -59.18 -24.52 -20.88
N ASN A 27 -59.63 -23.34 -20.43
CA ASN A 27 -60.87 -23.32 -19.64
C ASN A 27 -62.09 -23.57 -20.50
N THR A 28 -62.13 -23.23 -21.78
CA THR A 28 -63.27 -23.61 -22.63
C THR A 28 -63.33 -25.14 -22.77
N PHE A 29 -62.19 -25.82 -22.92
CA PHE A 29 -62.11 -27.28 -22.87
C PHE A 29 -62.51 -27.87 -21.51
N ILE A 30 -61.94 -27.37 -20.41
CA ILE A 30 -62.28 -27.81 -19.05
C ILE A 30 -63.77 -27.53 -18.77
N ASN A 31 -64.29 -26.39 -19.21
CA ASN A 31 -65.69 -26.01 -19.06
C ASN A 31 -66.63 -26.88 -19.93
N LEU A 32 -66.20 -27.35 -21.10
CA LEU A 32 -67.01 -28.17 -22.02
C LEU A 32 -66.89 -29.68 -21.78
N THR A 33 -65.77 -30.16 -21.24
CA THR A 33 -65.40 -31.59 -21.20
C THR A 33 -65.37 -32.15 -19.76
N VAL A 34 -65.15 -31.29 -18.77
CA VAL A 34 -65.04 -31.68 -17.36
C VAL A 34 -66.31 -31.22 -16.61
N PRO A 35 -66.95 -32.11 -15.83
CA PRO A 35 -68.10 -31.75 -14.97
C PRO A 35 -67.77 -30.55 -14.07
N GLU A 36 -68.74 -29.68 -13.78
CA GLU A 36 -68.53 -28.44 -12.99
C GLU A 36 -67.70 -28.65 -11.72
N ASP A 37 -67.98 -29.74 -11.00
CA ASP A 37 -67.33 -30.10 -9.74
C ASP A 37 -65.86 -30.52 -9.87
N LEU A 38 -65.41 -30.87 -11.08
CA LEU A 38 -64.06 -31.36 -11.38
C LEU A 38 -63.21 -30.33 -12.15
N ARG A 39 -63.78 -29.19 -12.54
CA ARG A 39 -63.08 -28.16 -13.34
C ARG A 39 -61.90 -27.55 -12.59
N GLU A 40 -62.10 -27.08 -11.36
CA GLU A 40 -61.03 -26.51 -10.53
C GLU A 40 -59.93 -27.55 -10.19
N PRO A 41 -60.27 -28.79 -9.77
CA PRO A 41 -59.28 -29.84 -9.57
C PRO A 41 -58.43 -30.18 -10.82
N VAL A 42 -59.03 -30.17 -12.02
CA VAL A 42 -58.29 -30.40 -13.28
C VAL A 42 -57.39 -29.21 -13.62
N LYS A 43 -57.84 -27.98 -13.39
CA LYS A 43 -56.99 -26.77 -13.52
C LYS A 43 -55.81 -26.82 -12.55
N GLU A 44 -56.04 -27.26 -11.32
CA GLU A 44 -54.99 -27.46 -10.34
C GLU A 44 -54.00 -28.53 -10.76
N ILE A 45 -54.44 -29.67 -11.31
CA ILE A 45 -53.54 -30.71 -11.85
C ILE A 45 -52.68 -30.18 -13.00
N LEU A 46 -53.30 -29.46 -13.95
CA LEU A 46 -52.57 -28.86 -15.07
C LEU A 46 -51.58 -27.81 -14.59
N SER A 47 -51.98 -27.01 -13.60
CA SER A 47 -51.11 -26.05 -12.91
C SER A 47 -49.95 -26.77 -12.21
N ASP A 48 -50.21 -27.87 -11.49
CA ASP A 48 -49.19 -28.65 -10.80
C ASP A 48 -48.23 -29.34 -11.77
N ILE A 49 -48.70 -29.87 -12.90
CA ILE A 49 -47.86 -30.42 -13.97
C ILE A 49 -46.98 -29.31 -14.59
N SER A 50 -47.56 -28.15 -14.87
CA SER A 50 -46.86 -27.00 -15.45
C SER A 50 -45.85 -26.38 -14.48
N ASN A 51 -46.16 -26.40 -13.18
CA ASN A 51 -45.29 -25.95 -12.08
C ASN A 51 -44.41 -27.07 -11.52
N ARG A 52 -44.34 -28.23 -12.20
CA ARG A 52 -43.49 -29.39 -11.85
C ARG A 52 -43.70 -29.97 -10.44
N LYS A 53 -44.86 -29.74 -9.82
CA LYS A 53 -45.32 -30.45 -8.62
C LYS A 53 -45.87 -31.83 -9.01
N ILE A 54 -45.05 -32.64 -9.68
CA ILE A 54 -45.49 -33.88 -10.34
C ILE A 54 -46.06 -34.90 -9.35
N VAL A 55 -45.48 -34.99 -8.16
CA VAL A 55 -45.99 -35.86 -7.09
C VAL A 55 -47.38 -35.42 -6.63
N ASP A 56 -47.62 -34.12 -6.50
CA ASP A 56 -48.91 -33.58 -6.09
C ASP A 56 -49.93 -33.68 -7.21
N ALA A 57 -49.52 -33.43 -8.46
CA ALA A 57 -50.33 -33.66 -9.65
C ALA A 57 -50.78 -35.14 -9.73
N LYS A 58 -49.86 -36.10 -9.56
CA LYS A 58 -50.16 -37.54 -9.56
C LYS A 58 -51.09 -37.91 -8.40
N LYS A 59 -50.84 -37.41 -7.19
CA LYS A 59 -51.74 -37.61 -6.04
C LYS A 59 -53.14 -37.06 -6.30
N LYS A 60 -53.27 -35.88 -6.90
CA LYS A 60 -54.56 -35.29 -7.26
C LYS A 60 -55.25 -36.06 -8.38
N ILE A 61 -54.50 -36.51 -9.40
CA ILE A 61 -54.99 -37.39 -10.47
C ILE A 61 -55.53 -38.69 -9.87
N ASP A 62 -54.77 -39.36 -9.00
CA ASP A 62 -55.15 -40.63 -8.37
C ASP A 62 -56.35 -40.46 -7.42
N LEU A 63 -56.40 -39.36 -6.66
CA LEU A 63 -57.53 -39.01 -5.79
C LEU A 63 -58.82 -38.82 -6.59
N ILE A 64 -58.76 -38.07 -7.68
CA ILE A 64 -59.94 -37.77 -8.50
C ILE A 64 -60.35 -38.99 -9.34
N ALA A 65 -59.40 -39.74 -9.89
CA ALA A 65 -59.67 -40.97 -10.64
C ALA A 65 -60.35 -42.07 -9.79
N SER A 66 -60.26 -41.97 -8.46
CA SER A 66 -60.93 -42.90 -7.53
C SER A 66 -62.45 -42.67 -7.38
N ILE A 67 -62.98 -41.54 -7.87
CA ILE A 67 -64.41 -41.21 -7.80
C ILE A 67 -65.19 -42.02 -8.86
N LYS A 68 -66.08 -42.92 -8.43
CA LYS A 68 -66.92 -43.74 -9.34
C LYS A 68 -67.99 -42.88 -10.02
N ASN A 69 -68.13 -43.03 -11.35
CA ASN A 69 -69.05 -42.35 -12.31
C ASN A 69 -68.47 -41.19 -13.15
N GLN A 70 -67.23 -41.27 -13.62
CA GLN A 70 -66.68 -40.32 -14.60
C GLN A 70 -66.95 -40.76 -16.05
N THR A 71 -67.04 -39.80 -16.98
CA THR A 71 -67.19 -40.07 -18.43
C THR A 71 -65.89 -40.65 -19.02
N LYS A 72 -65.99 -41.39 -20.13
CA LYS A 72 -64.81 -41.97 -20.82
C LYS A 72 -63.77 -40.89 -21.16
N GLU A 73 -64.22 -39.72 -21.64
CA GLU A 73 -63.35 -38.60 -22.02
C GLU A 73 -62.59 -37.99 -20.83
N VAL A 74 -63.17 -37.97 -19.64
CA VAL A 74 -62.50 -37.51 -18.42
C VAL A 74 -61.43 -38.52 -17.96
N ASN A 75 -61.72 -39.82 -18.07
CA ASN A 75 -60.74 -40.87 -17.78
C ASN A 75 -59.58 -40.86 -18.79
N ASP A 76 -59.87 -40.70 -20.08
CA ASP A 76 -58.87 -40.59 -21.14
C ASP A 76 -57.99 -39.35 -20.89
N LEU A 77 -58.57 -38.20 -20.50
CA LEU A 77 -57.82 -37.00 -20.13
C LEU A 77 -56.90 -37.23 -18.92
N PHE A 78 -57.38 -37.81 -17.82
CA PHE A 78 -56.53 -38.08 -16.66
C PHE A 78 -55.40 -39.06 -16.97
N LEU A 79 -55.66 -40.05 -17.84
CA LEU A 79 -54.64 -40.97 -18.34
C LEU A 79 -53.60 -40.23 -19.20
N LEU A 80 -54.02 -39.34 -20.10
CA LEU A 80 -53.10 -38.52 -20.90
C LEU A 80 -52.30 -37.54 -20.03
N LEU A 81 -52.91 -36.94 -19.00
CA LEU A 81 -52.22 -36.06 -18.05
C LEU A 81 -51.23 -36.83 -17.18
N ARG A 82 -51.54 -38.07 -16.81
CA ARG A 82 -50.62 -38.99 -16.12
C ARG A 82 -49.45 -39.35 -17.03
N ILE A 83 -49.71 -39.76 -18.27
CA ILE A 83 -48.66 -40.05 -19.26
C ILE A 83 -47.81 -38.80 -19.51
N LYS A 84 -48.43 -37.62 -19.64
CA LYS A 84 -47.71 -36.35 -19.77
C LYS A 84 -46.84 -36.08 -18.54
N ALA A 85 -47.37 -36.27 -17.33
CA ALA A 85 -46.62 -36.12 -16.08
C ALA A 85 -45.45 -37.11 -15.98
N ASP A 86 -45.63 -38.36 -16.42
CA ASP A 86 -44.60 -39.38 -16.48
C ASP A 86 -43.51 -39.04 -17.50
N LEU A 87 -43.88 -38.57 -18.70
CA LEU A 87 -42.93 -38.14 -19.74
C LEU A 87 -42.18 -36.86 -19.39
N VAL A 88 -42.80 -36.04 -18.54
CA VAL A 88 -42.23 -34.82 -17.96
C VAL A 88 -41.18 -35.18 -16.90
N GLU A 89 -41.37 -36.27 -16.13
CA GLU A 89 -40.43 -36.77 -15.13
C GLU A 89 -39.29 -37.60 -15.74
N ASP A 90 -39.61 -38.46 -16.72
CA ASP A 90 -38.65 -39.26 -17.50
C ASP A 90 -39.07 -39.29 -18.98
N ALA A 91 -38.27 -38.67 -19.84
CA ALA A 91 -38.53 -38.64 -21.28
C ALA A 91 -38.50 -40.03 -21.95
N ASN A 92 -37.95 -41.05 -21.27
CA ASN A 92 -37.94 -42.45 -21.70
C ASN A 92 -39.00 -43.32 -21.01
N SER A 93 -39.86 -42.70 -20.20
CA SER A 93 -41.00 -43.35 -19.56
C SER A 93 -41.77 -44.21 -20.55
N HIS A 94 -41.91 -45.49 -20.21
CA HIS A 94 -42.64 -46.46 -21.03
C HIS A 94 -44.13 -46.18 -20.96
N SER A 95 -44.64 -45.46 -21.96
CA SER A 95 -46.07 -45.37 -22.24
C SER A 95 -46.44 -46.29 -23.40
N GLU A 96 -47.55 -47.01 -23.28
CA GLU A 96 -47.97 -47.99 -24.27
C GLU A 96 -48.50 -47.29 -25.54
N PHE A 97 -47.76 -47.43 -26.66
CA PHE A 97 -48.14 -46.94 -27.99
C PHE A 97 -49.58 -47.32 -28.39
N SER A 98 -50.03 -48.51 -27.97
CA SER A 98 -51.39 -49.02 -28.23
C SER A 98 -52.46 -48.15 -27.60
N ILE A 99 -52.27 -47.71 -26.36
CA ILE A 99 -53.24 -46.90 -25.61
C ILE A 99 -53.37 -45.51 -26.24
N LEU A 100 -52.25 -44.85 -26.53
CA LEU A 100 -52.27 -43.53 -27.18
C LEU A 100 -52.90 -43.60 -28.57
N ASN A 101 -52.55 -44.61 -29.37
CA ASN A 101 -53.13 -44.78 -30.70
C ASN A 101 -54.64 -45.11 -30.63
N GLU A 102 -55.10 -45.84 -29.60
CA GLU A 102 -56.53 -46.11 -29.36
C GLU A 102 -57.30 -44.83 -28.96
N ILE A 103 -56.72 -43.96 -28.13
CA ILE A 103 -57.34 -42.68 -27.73
C ILE A 103 -57.45 -41.72 -28.93
N VAL A 104 -56.40 -41.65 -29.78
CA VAL A 104 -56.43 -40.88 -31.04
C VAL A 104 -57.57 -41.33 -31.95
N LEU A 105 -57.82 -42.63 -32.04
CA LEU A 105 -58.86 -43.21 -32.91
C LEU A 105 -60.27 -43.19 -32.30
N SER A 106 -60.41 -43.30 -30.98
CA SER A 106 -61.70 -43.56 -30.31
C SER A 106 -62.32 -42.38 -29.55
N SER A 107 -61.58 -41.29 -29.30
CA SER A 107 -62.13 -40.08 -28.67
C SER A 107 -63.03 -39.29 -29.63
N ASN A 108 -63.99 -38.52 -29.12
CA ASN A 108 -64.78 -37.57 -29.93
C ASN A 108 -64.31 -36.11 -29.73
N ASN A 109 -63.39 -35.88 -28.79
CA ASN A 109 -62.89 -34.55 -28.46
C ASN A 109 -61.58 -34.26 -29.22
N GLU A 110 -61.58 -33.24 -30.07
CA GLU A 110 -60.44 -32.88 -30.92
C GLU A 110 -59.17 -32.50 -30.14
N MET A 111 -59.31 -31.90 -28.95
CA MET A 111 -58.16 -31.53 -28.12
C MET A 111 -57.53 -32.77 -27.44
N ILE A 112 -58.35 -33.72 -26.96
CA ILE A 112 -57.86 -35.00 -26.41
C ILE A 112 -57.11 -35.78 -27.50
N LYS A 113 -57.62 -35.77 -28.74
CA LYS A 113 -56.93 -36.34 -29.90
C LYS A 113 -55.60 -35.66 -30.18
N ASP A 114 -55.56 -34.32 -30.20
CA ASP A 114 -54.33 -33.56 -30.45
C ASP A 114 -53.28 -33.77 -29.35
N LEU A 115 -53.70 -33.76 -28.07
CA LEU A 115 -52.80 -34.06 -26.95
C LEU A 115 -52.26 -35.50 -27.05
N SER A 116 -53.13 -36.48 -27.29
CA SER A 116 -52.71 -37.88 -27.46
C SER A 116 -51.79 -38.05 -28.67
N LEU A 117 -52.08 -37.37 -29.79
CA LEU A 117 -51.24 -37.32 -30.97
C LEU A 117 -49.87 -36.71 -30.66
N SER A 118 -49.81 -35.60 -29.93
CA SER A 118 -48.53 -34.98 -29.54
C SER A 118 -47.64 -35.92 -28.72
N LEU A 119 -48.21 -36.64 -27.75
CA LEU A 119 -47.49 -37.62 -26.94
C LEU A 119 -47.03 -38.81 -27.80
N LEU A 120 -47.87 -39.28 -28.70
CA LEU A 120 -47.55 -40.36 -29.64
C LEU A 120 -46.42 -39.97 -30.61
N LEU A 121 -46.45 -38.74 -31.14
CA LEU A 121 -45.41 -38.21 -32.03
C LEU A 121 -44.07 -38.05 -31.30
N ARG A 122 -44.08 -37.61 -30.02
CA ARG A 122 -42.88 -37.54 -29.18
C ARG A 122 -42.25 -38.94 -29.03
N LEU A 123 -43.06 -39.96 -28.74
CA LEU A 123 -42.58 -41.34 -28.63
C LEU A 123 -42.04 -41.88 -29.96
N GLU A 124 -42.69 -41.57 -31.07
CA GLU A 124 -42.20 -41.97 -32.40
C GLU A 124 -40.90 -41.28 -32.77
N PHE A 125 -40.76 -40.00 -32.46
CA PHE A 125 -39.50 -39.27 -32.65
C PHE A 125 -38.38 -39.91 -31.83
N ASN A 126 -38.61 -40.16 -30.53
CA ASN A 126 -37.61 -40.76 -29.64
C ASN A 126 -37.20 -42.18 -30.09
N LYS A 127 -38.13 -42.97 -30.64
CA LYS A 127 -37.89 -44.38 -31.00
C LYS A 127 -37.44 -44.61 -32.44
N PHE A 128 -37.90 -43.77 -33.38
CA PHE A 128 -37.75 -44.01 -34.82
C PHE A 128 -37.23 -42.80 -35.61
N GLY A 129 -37.05 -41.65 -34.96
CA GLY A 129 -36.50 -40.44 -35.56
C GLY A 129 -37.51 -39.59 -36.34
N LYS A 130 -37.00 -38.50 -36.92
CA LYS A 130 -37.76 -37.41 -37.56
C LYS A 130 -38.70 -37.90 -38.67
N ASP A 131 -38.21 -38.74 -39.58
CA ASP A 131 -38.97 -39.13 -40.78
C ASP A 131 -40.24 -39.90 -40.42
N ARG A 132 -40.15 -40.80 -39.44
CA ARG A 132 -41.30 -41.60 -38.95
C ARG A 132 -42.36 -40.73 -38.27
N MET A 133 -41.93 -39.77 -37.45
CA MET A 133 -42.82 -38.79 -36.82
C MET A 133 -43.54 -37.96 -37.88
N MET A 134 -42.82 -37.50 -38.91
CA MET A 134 -43.39 -36.68 -39.98
C MET A 134 -44.38 -37.47 -40.85
N ASP A 135 -44.11 -38.75 -41.13
CA ASP A 135 -45.06 -39.63 -41.83
C ASP A 135 -46.38 -39.73 -41.06
N ARG A 136 -46.34 -39.95 -39.75
CA ARG A 136 -47.55 -39.98 -38.90
C ARG A 136 -48.24 -38.62 -38.82
N TYR A 137 -47.48 -37.55 -38.62
CA TYR A 137 -48.02 -36.20 -38.55
C TYR A 137 -48.77 -35.84 -39.84
N ASN A 138 -48.20 -36.20 -41.00
CA ASN A 138 -48.81 -35.94 -42.29
C ASN A 138 -50.03 -36.83 -42.57
N ALA A 139 -50.02 -38.07 -42.08
CA ALA A 139 -51.12 -39.03 -42.24
C ALA A 139 -52.31 -38.81 -41.29
N THR A 140 -52.20 -37.88 -40.33
CA THR A 140 -53.26 -37.61 -39.34
C THR A 140 -53.96 -36.29 -39.63
N ASP A 141 -55.29 -36.28 -39.70
CA ASP A 141 -56.07 -35.07 -40.01
C ASP A 141 -56.27 -34.13 -38.81
N VAL A 142 -56.24 -34.66 -37.57
CA VAL A 142 -56.50 -33.89 -36.34
C VAL A 142 -55.19 -33.26 -35.84
N LYS A 143 -54.93 -32.00 -36.24
CA LYS A 143 -53.76 -31.21 -35.86
C LYS A 143 -54.18 -29.98 -35.07
N GLY A 144 -53.74 -29.88 -33.83
CA GLY A 144 -53.97 -28.73 -32.95
C GLY A 144 -52.68 -28.16 -32.36
N PRO A 145 -52.80 -27.28 -31.34
CA PRO A 145 -51.67 -26.59 -30.74
C PRO A 145 -50.58 -27.51 -30.17
N PHE A 146 -50.91 -28.68 -29.59
CA PHE A 146 -49.91 -29.55 -28.97
C PHE A 146 -49.06 -30.28 -30.00
N SER A 147 -49.67 -30.80 -31.07
CA SER A 147 -48.92 -31.44 -32.15
C SER A 147 -48.14 -30.43 -33.01
N ARG A 148 -48.64 -29.19 -33.18
CA ARG A 148 -47.91 -28.09 -33.83
C ARG A 148 -46.73 -27.59 -32.99
N ALA A 149 -46.87 -27.47 -31.67
CA ALA A 149 -45.77 -27.14 -30.75
C ALA A 149 -44.60 -28.13 -30.88
N LEU A 150 -44.91 -29.43 -30.94
CA LEU A 150 -43.89 -30.47 -31.10
C LEU A 150 -43.18 -30.40 -32.46
N LEU A 151 -43.91 -30.03 -33.52
CA LEU A 151 -43.34 -29.82 -34.86
C LEU A 151 -42.30 -28.69 -34.83
N LEU A 152 -42.66 -27.54 -34.24
CA LEU A 152 -41.78 -26.38 -34.02
C LEU A 152 -40.53 -26.81 -33.22
N GLU A 153 -40.73 -27.56 -32.15
CA GLU A 153 -39.66 -28.02 -31.26
C GLU A 153 -38.66 -28.97 -31.94
N LEU A 154 -39.12 -29.96 -32.73
CA LEU A 154 -38.30 -31.11 -33.11
C LEU A 154 -37.92 -31.23 -34.59
N THR A 155 -38.61 -30.53 -35.52
CA THR A 155 -38.50 -30.89 -36.95
C THR A 155 -38.23 -29.74 -37.93
N LEU A 156 -38.70 -28.51 -37.67
CA LEU A 156 -38.63 -27.40 -38.65
C LEU A 156 -37.22 -26.81 -38.79
N SER A 157 -36.87 -26.22 -39.94
CA SER A 157 -35.55 -25.59 -40.14
C SER A 157 -35.46 -24.23 -39.44
N GLU A 158 -34.23 -23.70 -39.32
CA GLU A 158 -33.99 -22.38 -38.71
C GLU A 158 -34.75 -21.27 -39.43
N GLU A 159 -34.77 -21.25 -40.77
CA GLU A 159 -35.43 -20.17 -41.53
C GLU A 159 -36.93 -20.12 -41.24
N VAL A 160 -37.57 -21.29 -41.16
CA VAL A 160 -39.01 -21.41 -40.88
C VAL A 160 -39.32 -20.99 -39.45
N LEU A 161 -38.45 -21.31 -38.49
CA LEU A 161 -38.60 -20.90 -37.09
C LEU A 161 -38.47 -19.38 -36.94
N GLN A 162 -37.50 -18.76 -37.60
CA GLN A 162 -37.33 -17.31 -37.61
C GLN A 162 -38.51 -16.59 -38.25
N GLU A 163 -39.01 -17.07 -39.39
CA GLU A 163 -40.19 -16.51 -40.06
C GLU A 163 -41.41 -16.55 -39.14
N ARG A 164 -41.61 -17.68 -38.45
CA ARG A 164 -42.69 -17.85 -37.47
C ARG A 164 -42.54 -16.93 -36.26
N ALA A 165 -41.31 -16.71 -35.78
CA ALA A 165 -41.03 -15.79 -34.69
C ALA A 165 -41.26 -14.32 -35.07
N SER A 166 -40.94 -13.93 -36.30
CA SER A 166 -41.00 -12.53 -36.75
C SER A 166 -42.38 -12.11 -37.28
N THR A 167 -43.09 -12.98 -38.00
CA THR A 167 -44.39 -12.65 -38.63
C THR A 167 -45.58 -13.40 -38.04
N GLY A 168 -45.35 -14.54 -37.39
CA GLY A 168 -46.39 -15.45 -36.94
C GLY A 168 -46.65 -15.49 -35.43
N LYS A 169 -45.76 -14.93 -34.59
CA LYS A 169 -45.79 -15.13 -33.13
C LYS A 169 -47.07 -14.66 -32.44
N HIS A 170 -47.72 -13.62 -32.95
CA HIS A 170 -48.97 -13.10 -32.39
C HIS A 170 -50.18 -14.04 -32.57
N GLY A 171 -50.10 -15.00 -33.49
CA GLY A 171 -51.15 -15.99 -33.74
C GLY A 171 -50.89 -17.36 -33.11
N LEU A 172 -49.82 -17.51 -32.32
CA LEU A 172 -49.43 -18.77 -31.68
C LEU A 172 -50.00 -18.87 -30.26
N THR A 173 -50.35 -20.07 -29.82
CA THR A 173 -50.72 -20.35 -28.43
C THR A 173 -49.48 -20.40 -27.52
N GLU A 174 -49.68 -20.37 -26.19
CA GLU A 174 -48.59 -20.55 -25.21
C GLU A 174 -47.74 -21.81 -25.51
N GLU A 175 -48.37 -22.96 -25.76
CA GLU A 175 -47.66 -24.20 -26.10
C GLU A 175 -46.86 -24.10 -27.39
N GLU A 176 -47.39 -23.42 -28.41
CA GLU A 176 -46.70 -23.24 -29.68
C GLU A 176 -45.52 -22.28 -29.55
N LEU A 177 -45.64 -21.25 -28.71
CA LEU A 177 -44.53 -20.35 -28.37
C LEU A 177 -43.44 -21.10 -27.60
N ILE A 178 -43.80 -21.97 -26.66
CA ILE A 178 -42.85 -22.83 -25.94
C ILE A 178 -42.14 -23.80 -26.90
N GLY A 179 -42.90 -24.41 -27.83
CA GLY A 179 -42.36 -25.26 -28.87
C GLY A 179 -41.42 -24.51 -29.83
N LEU A 180 -41.77 -23.27 -30.19
CA LEU A 180 -40.95 -22.38 -31.00
C LEU A 180 -39.64 -22.02 -30.29
N ILE A 181 -39.68 -21.65 -29.01
CA ILE A 181 -38.47 -21.34 -28.22
C ILE A 181 -37.55 -22.56 -28.14
N SER A 182 -38.10 -23.75 -27.82
CA SER A 182 -37.32 -24.98 -27.77
C SER A 182 -36.72 -25.35 -29.15
N GLY A 183 -37.46 -25.11 -30.23
CA GLY A 183 -36.96 -25.25 -31.60
C GLY A 183 -35.82 -24.29 -31.92
N LEU A 184 -35.91 -23.04 -31.46
CA LEU A 184 -34.87 -22.02 -31.61
C LEU A 184 -33.61 -22.37 -30.79
N PHE A 185 -33.76 -22.93 -29.58
CA PHE A 185 -32.63 -23.47 -28.81
C PHE A 185 -31.92 -24.59 -29.55
N ARG A 186 -32.67 -25.51 -30.17
CA ARG A 186 -32.12 -26.63 -30.93
C ARG A 186 -31.28 -26.17 -32.13
N VAL A 187 -31.68 -25.09 -32.80
CA VAL A 187 -30.90 -24.49 -33.91
C VAL A 187 -29.90 -23.42 -33.44
N LYS A 188 -29.71 -23.25 -32.12
CA LYS A 188 -28.78 -22.29 -31.50
C LYS A 188 -29.06 -20.82 -31.87
N ASN A 189 -30.31 -20.46 -32.13
CA ASN A 189 -30.69 -19.06 -32.37
C ASN A 189 -31.27 -18.43 -31.10
N PHE A 190 -30.38 -18.10 -30.15
CA PHE A 190 -30.79 -17.67 -28.81
C PHE A 190 -31.33 -16.24 -28.74
N GLU A 191 -30.89 -15.34 -29.63
CA GLU A 191 -31.43 -13.97 -29.73
C GLU A 191 -32.94 -14.00 -30.04
N THR A 192 -33.32 -14.69 -31.11
CA THR A 192 -34.74 -14.84 -31.49
C THR A 192 -35.51 -15.61 -30.41
N ALA A 193 -34.88 -16.60 -29.76
CA ALA A 193 -35.51 -17.35 -28.68
C ALA A 193 -35.83 -16.44 -27.47
N LEU A 194 -34.93 -15.51 -27.12
CA LEU A 194 -35.15 -14.54 -26.06
C LEU A 194 -36.27 -13.57 -26.42
N ASP A 195 -36.31 -13.06 -27.66
CA ASP A 195 -37.40 -12.19 -28.12
C ASP A 195 -38.78 -12.86 -28.05
N VAL A 196 -38.86 -14.14 -28.40
CA VAL A 196 -40.09 -14.92 -28.28
C VAL A 196 -40.40 -15.23 -26.81
N ALA A 197 -39.40 -15.46 -25.96
CA ALA A 197 -39.59 -15.71 -24.53
C ALA A 197 -40.07 -14.45 -23.77
N ILE A 198 -39.57 -13.26 -24.13
CA ILE A 198 -40.09 -11.98 -23.61
C ILE A 198 -41.56 -11.84 -23.99
N PHE A 199 -41.90 -12.07 -25.26
CA PHE A 199 -43.29 -12.04 -25.72
C PHE A 199 -44.17 -13.06 -24.97
N LEU A 200 -43.66 -14.26 -24.72
CA LEU A 200 -44.35 -15.29 -23.95
C LEU A 200 -44.64 -14.82 -22.52
N VAL A 201 -43.67 -14.20 -21.84
CA VAL A 201 -43.86 -13.66 -20.47
C VAL A 201 -44.87 -12.52 -20.45
N ASP A 202 -44.82 -11.61 -21.43
CA ASP A 202 -45.70 -10.44 -21.51
C ASP A 202 -47.17 -10.81 -21.77
N TYR A 203 -47.40 -11.78 -22.66
CA TYR A 203 -48.75 -12.19 -23.09
C TYR A 203 -49.32 -13.35 -22.28
N PHE A 204 -48.46 -14.22 -21.74
CA PHE A 204 -48.81 -15.41 -20.95
C PHE A 204 -47.96 -15.49 -19.67
N PRO A 205 -48.17 -14.59 -18.69
CA PRO A 205 -47.37 -14.55 -17.47
C PRO A 205 -47.65 -15.77 -16.58
N SER A 206 -46.66 -16.66 -16.43
CA SER A 206 -46.72 -17.85 -15.59
C SER A 206 -45.34 -18.13 -14.97
N TYR A 207 -45.29 -18.98 -13.94
CA TYR A 207 -44.00 -19.45 -13.41
C TYR A 207 -43.18 -20.14 -14.50
N ASN A 208 -43.83 -20.96 -15.35
CA ASN A 208 -43.16 -21.66 -16.44
C ASN A 208 -42.65 -20.72 -17.54
N SER A 209 -43.40 -19.68 -17.93
CA SER A 209 -42.91 -18.72 -18.93
C SER A 209 -41.70 -17.93 -18.42
N ARG A 210 -41.67 -17.59 -17.13
CA ARG A 210 -40.49 -16.99 -16.47
C ARG A 210 -39.28 -17.94 -16.43
N VAL A 211 -39.48 -19.23 -16.14
CA VAL A 211 -38.39 -20.23 -16.18
C VAL A 211 -37.84 -20.38 -17.60
N ILE A 212 -38.69 -20.39 -18.63
CA ILE A 212 -38.26 -20.47 -20.03
C ILE A 212 -37.52 -19.20 -20.45
N HIS A 213 -37.98 -18.04 -20.01
CA HIS A 213 -37.29 -16.77 -20.19
C HIS A 213 -35.89 -16.78 -19.55
N LEU A 214 -35.76 -17.29 -18.31
CA LEU A 214 -34.48 -17.49 -17.65
C LEU A 214 -33.53 -18.34 -18.50
N PHE A 215 -34.01 -19.46 -19.06
CA PHE A 215 -33.21 -20.30 -19.96
C PHE A 215 -32.79 -19.60 -21.24
N ALA A 216 -33.69 -18.88 -21.89
CA ALA A 216 -33.37 -18.14 -23.10
C ALA A 216 -32.27 -17.10 -22.84
N ARG A 217 -32.37 -16.40 -21.69
CA ARG A 217 -31.38 -15.43 -21.27
C ARG A 217 -30.05 -16.07 -20.90
N GLY A 218 -30.07 -17.19 -20.19
CA GLY A 218 -28.87 -17.96 -19.83
C GLY A 218 -28.15 -18.53 -21.05
N MET A 219 -28.87 -19.05 -22.03
CA MET A 219 -28.29 -19.58 -23.27
C MET A 219 -27.66 -18.49 -24.13
N LEU A 220 -28.33 -17.33 -24.28
CA LEU A 220 -27.76 -16.19 -24.98
C LEU A 220 -26.51 -15.67 -24.26
N LEU A 221 -26.57 -15.52 -22.93
CA LEU A 221 -25.43 -15.09 -22.13
C LEU A 221 -24.24 -16.06 -22.27
N ASN A 222 -24.49 -17.36 -22.22
CA ASN A 222 -23.45 -18.37 -22.41
C ASN A 222 -22.81 -18.24 -23.79
N GLN A 223 -23.59 -18.04 -24.86
CA GLN A 223 -23.02 -17.81 -26.20
C GLN A 223 -22.08 -16.60 -26.24
N ASP A 224 -22.44 -15.51 -25.55
CA ASP A 224 -21.66 -14.27 -25.55
C ASP A 224 -20.32 -14.39 -24.81
N ILE A 225 -20.24 -15.20 -23.75
CA ILE A 225 -19.08 -15.27 -22.84
C ILE A 225 -18.32 -16.60 -22.89
N VAL A 226 -18.69 -17.52 -23.79
CA VAL A 226 -18.03 -18.82 -23.91
C VAL A 226 -16.55 -18.64 -24.23
N GLY A 227 -15.70 -19.18 -23.37
CA GLY A 227 -14.24 -19.07 -23.47
C GLY A 227 -13.63 -17.91 -22.70
N ASP A 228 -14.44 -16.99 -22.17
CA ASP A 228 -13.97 -15.90 -21.33
C ASP A 228 -13.88 -16.33 -19.86
N ASP A 229 -12.94 -15.72 -19.14
CA ASP A 229 -12.79 -15.93 -17.71
C ASP A 229 -13.59 -14.90 -16.91
N TYR A 230 -14.39 -15.37 -15.93
CA TYR A 230 -15.26 -14.52 -15.12
C TYR A 230 -14.55 -13.33 -14.48
N TRP A 231 -13.31 -13.50 -14.01
CA TRP A 231 -12.56 -12.42 -13.36
C TRP A 231 -12.00 -11.38 -14.32
N LEU A 232 -12.05 -11.62 -15.63
CA LEU A 232 -11.58 -10.73 -16.70
C LEU A 232 -12.71 -10.06 -17.50
N LEU A 233 -13.96 -10.31 -17.11
CA LEU A 233 -15.14 -9.71 -17.74
C LEU A 233 -15.24 -8.20 -17.45
N SER A 234 -16.06 -7.52 -18.25
CA SER A 234 -16.52 -6.17 -17.94
C SER A 234 -17.59 -6.14 -16.85
N GLN A 235 -17.78 -4.97 -16.22
CA GLN A 235 -18.87 -4.76 -15.26
C GLN A 235 -20.24 -5.11 -15.86
N LYS A 236 -20.48 -4.70 -17.11
CA LYS A 236 -21.74 -4.97 -17.81
C LYS A 236 -22.01 -6.48 -17.94
N GLU A 237 -20.99 -7.28 -18.25
CA GLU A 237 -21.13 -8.73 -18.38
C GLU A 237 -21.33 -9.39 -17.01
N LYS A 238 -20.56 -8.98 -16.00
CA LYS A 238 -20.74 -9.43 -14.62
C LYS A 238 -22.15 -9.10 -14.09
N ASP A 239 -22.70 -7.93 -14.41
CA ASP A 239 -24.05 -7.53 -13.99
C ASP A 239 -25.14 -8.38 -14.68
N ARG A 240 -24.94 -8.78 -15.94
CA ARG A 240 -25.83 -9.72 -16.64
C ARG A 240 -25.87 -11.08 -15.95
N ILE A 241 -24.71 -11.58 -15.51
CA ILE A 241 -24.59 -12.83 -14.75
C ILE A 241 -25.25 -12.69 -13.37
N THR A 242 -24.93 -11.62 -12.65
CA THR A 242 -25.52 -11.32 -11.32
C THR A 242 -27.04 -11.26 -11.42
N SER A 243 -27.58 -10.57 -12.42
CA SER A 243 -29.02 -10.51 -12.67
C SER A 243 -29.62 -11.88 -12.98
N LEU A 244 -28.90 -12.76 -13.68
CA LEU A 244 -29.35 -14.14 -13.97
C LEU A 244 -29.41 -14.97 -12.68
N ILE A 245 -28.41 -14.80 -11.81
CA ILE A 245 -28.38 -15.43 -10.48
C ILE A 245 -29.56 -14.95 -9.63
N GLU A 246 -29.80 -13.64 -9.54
CA GLU A 246 -30.92 -13.09 -8.75
C GLU A 246 -32.29 -13.63 -9.21
N GLU A 247 -32.53 -13.68 -10.53
CA GLU A 247 -33.77 -14.24 -11.06
C GLU A 247 -33.90 -15.74 -10.78
N THR A 248 -32.79 -16.48 -10.87
CA THR A 248 -32.72 -17.91 -10.56
C THR A 248 -33.04 -18.15 -9.08
N LEU A 249 -32.45 -17.38 -8.17
CA LEU A 249 -32.69 -17.48 -6.72
C LEU A 249 -34.16 -17.20 -6.35
N LYS A 250 -34.76 -16.21 -7.01
CA LYS A 250 -36.18 -15.89 -6.86
C LYS A 250 -37.07 -17.07 -7.29
N LEU A 251 -36.83 -17.64 -8.47
CA LEU A 251 -37.57 -18.81 -8.98
C LEU A 251 -37.36 -20.06 -8.13
N TYR A 252 -36.15 -20.26 -7.61
CA TYR A 252 -35.82 -21.37 -6.71
C TYR A 252 -36.61 -21.27 -5.40
N THR A 253 -36.73 -20.07 -4.83
CA THR A 253 -37.49 -19.84 -3.60
C THR A 253 -38.99 -20.02 -3.82
N GLU A 254 -39.53 -19.51 -4.94
CA GLU A 254 -40.94 -19.69 -5.31
C GLU A 254 -41.34 -21.15 -5.55
N SER A 255 -40.40 -21.99 -6.03
CA SER A 255 -40.62 -23.43 -6.26
C SER A 255 -40.29 -24.30 -5.04
N GLU A 256 -39.87 -23.70 -3.92
CA GLU A 256 -39.38 -24.40 -2.73
C GLU A 256 -38.24 -25.40 -3.02
N GLY A 257 -37.49 -25.18 -4.10
CA GLY A 257 -36.41 -26.04 -4.57
C GLY A 257 -36.84 -27.34 -5.26
N ASN A 258 -38.10 -27.45 -5.68
CA ASN A 258 -38.62 -28.65 -6.36
C ASN A 258 -38.37 -28.66 -7.88
N ASP A 259 -38.08 -27.51 -8.51
CA ASP A 259 -37.86 -27.45 -9.96
C ASP A 259 -36.40 -27.77 -10.32
N PHE A 260 -36.17 -29.04 -10.67
CA PHE A 260 -34.86 -29.54 -11.09
C PHE A 260 -34.23 -28.74 -12.25
N ARG A 261 -35.04 -28.14 -13.14
CA ARG A 261 -34.51 -27.44 -14.31
C ARG A 261 -33.59 -26.29 -13.90
N LEU A 262 -33.88 -25.61 -12.80
CA LEU A 262 -33.09 -24.48 -12.30
C LEU A 262 -31.63 -24.87 -12.04
N PHE A 263 -31.34 -26.15 -11.76
CA PHE A 263 -29.97 -26.64 -11.57
C PHE A 263 -29.12 -26.59 -12.85
N ASN A 264 -29.74 -26.56 -14.03
CA ASN A 264 -29.04 -26.30 -15.30
C ASN A 264 -28.55 -24.85 -15.44
N VAL A 265 -28.96 -23.95 -14.55
CA VAL A 265 -28.43 -22.58 -14.45
C VAL A 265 -27.58 -22.42 -13.18
N ILE A 266 -28.05 -22.96 -12.04
CA ILE A 266 -27.35 -22.87 -10.74
C ILE A 266 -25.95 -23.47 -10.82
N VAL A 267 -25.79 -24.71 -11.32
CA VAL A 267 -24.48 -25.39 -11.32
C VAL A 267 -23.50 -24.69 -12.26
N PRO A 268 -23.83 -24.37 -13.53
CA PRO A 268 -22.92 -23.62 -14.39
C PRO A 268 -22.60 -22.22 -13.87
N CYS A 269 -23.57 -21.47 -13.31
CA CYS A 269 -23.29 -20.16 -12.74
C CYS A 269 -22.36 -20.25 -11.52
N TYR A 270 -22.53 -21.25 -10.66
CA TYR A 270 -21.66 -21.46 -9.51
C TYR A 270 -20.22 -21.76 -9.93
N LEU A 271 -20.03 -22.67 -10.90
CA LEU A 271 -18.71 -23.00 -11.44
C LEU A 271 -18.07 -21.81 -12.19
N PHE A 272 -18.84 -21.13 -13.03
CA PHE A 272 -18.36 -19.99 -13.82
C PHE A 272 -17.94 -18.82 -12.93
N THR A 273 -18.70 -18.55 -11.86
CA THR A 273 -18.34 -17.55 -10.85
C THR A 273 -17.21 -18.02 -9.91
N LYS A 274 -16.50 -19.10 -10.24
CA LYS A 274 -15.38 -19.64 -9.48
C LYS A 274 -15.76 -19.96 -8.03
N GLU A 275 -16.97 -20.48 -7.84
CA GLU A 275 -17.49 -20.93 -6.54
C GLU A 275 -17.64 -19.82 -5.50
N SER A 276 -17.74 -18.56 -5.93
CA SER A 276 -17.75 -17.40 -5.02
C SER A 276 -19.12 -17.05 -4.43
N ASP A 277 -20.24 -17.43 -5.07
CA ASP A 277 -21.58 -17.08 -4.57
C ASP A 277 -22.05 -18.06 -3.47
N GLU A 278 -22.07 -17.56 -2.23
CA GLU A 278 -22.44 -18.36 -1.05
C GLU A 278 -23.89 -18.88 -1.09
N ARG A 279 -24.80 -18.15 -1.74
CA ARG A 279 -26.22 -18.51 -1.82
C ARG A 279 -26.40 -19.69 -2.74
N LEU A 280 -25.70 -19.69 -3.88
CA LEU A 280 -25.66 -20.84 -4.78
C LEU A 280 -24.99 -22.05 -4.11
N ARG A 281 -23.91 -21.84 -3.36
CA ARG A 281 -23.24 -22.89 -2.57
C ARG A 281 -24.21 -23.57 -1.60
N ASP A 282 -25.00 -22.80 -0.85
CA ASP A 282 -25.97 -23.34 0.11
C ASP A 282 -27.10 -24.13 -0.58
N ILE A 283 -27.54 -23.68 -1.76
CA ILE A 283 -28.52 -24.42 -2.58
C ILE A 283 -27.94 -25.74 -3.08
N CYS A 284 -26.73 -25.73 -3.64
CA CYS A 284 -26.04 -26.95 -4.07
C CYS A 284 -25.87 -27.94 -2.92
N LYS A 285 -25.53 -27.44 -1.72
CA LYS A 285 -25.39 -28.25 -0.51
C LYS A 285 -26.71 -28.91 -0.08
N LYS A 286 -27.80 -28.16 -0.09
CA LYS A 286 -29.13 -28.66 0.30
C LYS A 286 -29.68 -29.68 -0.70
N ASN A 287 -29.33 -29.54 -1.98
CA ASN A 287 -29.90 -30.31 -3.08
C ASN A 287 -28.83 -31.10 -3.85
N ILE A 288 -27.89 -31.72 -3.13
CA ILE A 288 -26.75 -32.41 -3.73
C ILE A 288 -27.15 -33.51 -4.74
N GLU A 289 -28.25 -34.21 -4.48
CA GLU A 289 -28.82 -35.21 -5.40
C GLU A 289 -29.30 -34.63 -6.74
N SER A 290 -29.62 -33.33 -6.76
CA SER A 290 -29.94 -32.63 -8.02
C SER A 290 -28.67 -32.19 -8.73
N VAL A 291 -27.64 -31.78 -7.99
CA VAL A 291 -26.32 -31.44 -8.54
C VAL A 291 -25.69 -32.67 -9.21
N ASP A 292 -25.76 -33.83 -8.56
CA ASP A 292 -25.20 -35.11 -9.02
C ASP A 292 -25.74 -35.57 -10.38
N LYS A 293 -27.01 -35.23 -10.67
CA LYS A 293 -27.64 -35.51 -11.97
C LYS A 293 -27.14 -34.60 -13.09
N ILE A 294 -26.56 -33.45 -12.76
CA ILE A 294 -26.01 -32.48 -13.72
C ILE A 294 -24.51 -32.74 -13.91
N ASP A 295 -23.78 -32.79 -12.80
CA ASP A 295 -22.34 -33.00 -12.76
C ASP A 295 -21.98 -33.86 -11.55
N HIS A 296 -21.79 -35.16 -11.80
CA HIS A 296 -21.48 -36.16 -10.79
C HIS A 296 -20.05 -35.99 -10.22
N GLU A 297 -19.10 -35.49 -11.00
CA GLU A 297 -17.73 -35.27 -10.51
C GLU A 297 -17.71 -34.11 -9.52
N PHE A 298 -18.29 -32.97 -9.92
CA PHE A 298 -18.45 -31.81 -9.05
C PHE A 298 -19.25 -32.13 -7.79
N ALA A 299 -20.37 -32.86 -7.91
CA ALA A 299 -21.20 -33.24 -6.76
C ALA A 299 -20.41 -34.08 -5.74
N ASN A 300 -19.55 -34.99 -6.20
CA ASN A 300 -18.73 -35.82 -5.31
C ASN A 300 -17.66 -35.01 -4.57
N ASP A 301 -16.94 -34.14 -5.28
CA ASP A 301 -15.97 -33.25 -4.64
C ASP A 301 -16.66 -32.34 -3.61
N PHE A 302 -17.85 -31.84 -3.95
CA PHE A 302 -18.66 -31.00 -3.08
C PHE A 302 -19.16 -31.76 -1.83
N ARG A 303 -19.56 -33.03 -1.95
CA ARG A 303 -19.93 -33.91 -0.82
C ARG A 303 -18.76 -34.07 0.16
N ILE A 304 -17.55 -34.28 -0.36
CA ILE A 304 -16.37 -34.51 0.48
C ILE A 304 -15.93 -33.22 1.18
N LEU A 305 -15.92 -32.09 0.46
CA LEU A 305 -15.45 -30.80 0.97
C LEU A 305 -16.44 -30.14 1.95
N HIS A 306 -17.75 -30.23 1.69
CA HIS A 306 -18.77 -29.47 2.44
C HIS A 306 -19.74 -30.31 3.28
N LEU A 307 -19.88 -31.61 2.99
CA LEU A 307 -20.78 -32.54 3.70
C LEU A 307 -20.04 -33.61 4.50
N ASN A 308 -18.70 -33.67 4.42
CA ASN A 308 -17.86 -34.67 5.08
C ASN A 308 -18.22 -36.12 4.74
N ASP A 309 -18.73 -36.35 3.54
CA ASP A 309 -19.13 -37.69 3.09
C ASP A 309 -17.89 -38.57 2.80
N GLN A 310 -17.92 -39.83 3.23
CA GLN A 310 -16.75 -40.73 3.21
C GLN A 310 -16.72 -41.71 2.03
N GLU A 311 -17.59 -41.55 1.04
CA GLU A 311 -17.84 -42.59 0.03
C GLU A 311 -16.66 -42.89 -0.91
N GLN A 312 -15.64 -42.04 -1.00
CA GLN A 312 -14.43 -42.30 -1.82
C GLN A 312 -13.13 -42.31 -0.99
N GLU A 313 -12.57 -43.50 -0.74
CA GLU A 313 -11.27 -43.65 -0.06
C GLU A 313 -10.09 -43.02 -0.81
N SER A 314 -10.17 -42.90 -2.14
CA SER A 314 -9.10 -42.39 -3.01
C SER A 314 -9.00 -40.87 -3.09
N HIS A 315 -9.97 -40.13 -2.54
CA HIS A 315 -9.95 -38.68 -2.60
C HIS A 315 -8.87 -38.10 -1.65
N PRO A 316 -8.09 -37.08 -2.05
CA PRO A 316 -6.98 -36.54 -1.24
C PRO A 316 -7.35 -36.22 0.22
N VAL A 317 -8.51 -35.61 0.45
CA VAL A 317 -9.02 -35.29 1.81
C VAL A 317 -9.23 -36.54 2.68
N ASN A 318 -9.75 -37.62 2.09
CA ASN A 318 -10.00 -38.88 2.82
C ASN A 318 -8.69 -39.64 3.05
N ILE A 319 -7.75 -39.57 2.10
CA ILE A 319 -6.38 -40.06 2.29
C ILE A 319 -5.71 -39.33 3.46
N ILE A 320 -5.79 -37.99 3.51
CA ILE A 320 -5.23 -37.19 4.62
C ILE A 320 -5.85 -37.60 5.96
N LYS A 321 -7.19 -37.69 6.03
CA LYS A 321 -7.90 -38.15 7.24
C LYS A 321 -7.44 -39.54 7.68
N LYS A 322 -7.21 -40.47 6.74
CA LYS A 322 -6.72 -41.83 7.03
C LYS A 322 -5.25 -41.82 7.50
N CYS A 323 -4.40 -41.03 6.85
CA CYS A 323 -2.99 -40.83 7.23
C CYS A 323 -2.82 -40.19 8.62
N GLN A 324 -3.79 -39.40 9.10
CA GLN A 324 -3.78 -38.88 10.48
C GLN A 324 -3.90 -39.98 11.54
N HIS A 325 -4.51 -41.11 11.20
CA HIS A 325 -4.79 -42.21 12.13
C HIS A 325 -3.93 -43.46 11.88
N ASP A 326 -3.32 -43.59 10.70
CA ASP A 326 -2.46 -44.71 10.30
C ASP A 326 -1.11 -44.24 9.73
N ASN A 327 -0.07 -44.30 10.58
CA ASN A 327 1.29 -43.92 10.20
C ASN A 327 1.92 -44.86 9.16
N ALA A 328 1.56 -46.15 9.13
CA ALA A 328 2.12 -47.08 8.15
C ALA A 328 1.54 -46.82 6.75
N TYR A 329 0.23 -46.50 6.70
CA TYR A 329 -0.42 -46.04 5.47
C TYR A 329 0.15 -44.70 5.01
N LYS A 330 0.37 -43.75 5.92
CA LYS A 330 1.03 -42.47 5.65
C LYS A 330 2.39 -42.66 4.99
N ASP A 331 3.28 -43.47 5.57
CA ASP A 331 4.62 -43.72 5.03
C ASP A 331 4.58 -44.37 3.63
N SER A 332 3.62 -45.28 3.41
CA SER A 332 3.40 -45.94 2.12
C SER A 332 2.97 -44.93 1.03
N VAL A 333 2.02 -44.04 1.35
CA VAL A 333 1.54 -43.00 0.42
C VAL A 333 2.65 -42.02 0.07
N ILE A 334 3.38 -41.51 1.07
CA ILE A 334 4.50 -40.57 0.87
C ILE A 334 5.56 -41.19 -0.03
N LYS A 335 5.98 -42.42 0.27
CA LYS A 335 7.01 -43.11 -0.50
C LYS A 335 6.55 -43.40 -1.93
N GLY A 336 5.26 -43.72 -2.12
CA GLY A 336 4.66 -43.91 -3.43
C GLY A 336 4.74 -42.66 -4.29
N VAL A 337 4.35 -41.50 -3.74
CA VAL A 337 4.32 -40.24 -4.49
C VAL A 337 5.72 -39.67 -4.73
N LEU A 338 6.55 -39.53 -3.68
CA LEU A 338 7.88 -38.92 -3.78
C LEU A 338 8.92 -39.79 -4.49
N SER A 339 8.60 -41.06 -4.81
CA SER A 339 9.47 -41.91 -5.63
C SER A 339 9.47 -41.55 -7.11
N ASN A 340 8.51 -40.72 -7.55
CA ASN A 340 8.44 -40.21 -8.90
C ASN A 340 9.03 -38.80 -8.97
N ASP A 341 9.81 -38.54 -10.02
CA ASP A 341 10.33 -37.19 -10.30
C ASP A 341 9.24 -36.28 -10.91
N LEU A 342 8.13 -36.85 -11.40
CA LEU A 342 6.99 -36.12 -11.96
C LEU A 342 5.71 -36.52 -11.23
N ILE A 343 5.03 -35.56 -10.60
CA ILE A 343 3.78 -35.78 -9.84
C ILE A 343 2.69 -34.79 -10.25
N SER A 344 1.42 -35.12 -10.02
CA SER A 344 0.32 -34.18 -10.30
C SER A 344 0.23 -33.05 -9.27
N LEU A 345 -0.47 -31.95 -9.60
CA LEU A 345 -0.75 -30.88 -8.63
C LEU A 345 -1.54 -31.39 -7.41
N SER A 346 -2.48 -32.31 -7.64
CA SER A 346 -3.27 -32.94 -6.56
C SER A 346 -2.38 -33.80 -5.64
N ASP A 347 -1.43 -34.56 -6.20
CA ASP A 347 -0.46 -35.33 -5.42
C ASP A 347 0.48 -34.42 -4.63
N PHE A 348 0.89 -33.29 -5.22
CA PHE A 348 1.70 -32.29 -4.52
C PHE A 348 0.94 -31.67 -3.34
N ILE A 349 -0.33 -31.27 -3.52
CA ILE A 349 -1.19 -30.75 -2.44
C ILE A 349 -1.38 -31.81 -1.36
N LEU A 350 -1.61 -33.07 -1.75
CA LEU A 350 -1.75 -34.20 -0.84
C LEU A 350 -0.48 -34.38 0.02
N VAL A 351 0.68 -34.48 -0.60
CA VAL A 351 1.95 -34.72 0.10
C VAL A 351 2.32 -33.52 0.99
N ARG A 352 2.10 -32.29 0.53
CA ARG A 352 2.30 -31.08 1.34
C ARG A 352 1.52 -31.13 2.67
N GLY A 353 0.32 -31.70 2.68
CA GLY A 353 -0.48 -31.87 3.90
C GLY A 353 -0.01 -32.99 4.84
N LEU A 354 0.95 -33.81 4.40
CA LEU A 354 1.34 -35.05 5.09
C LEU A 354 2.78 -35.08 5.59
N ILE A 355 3.73 -34.41 4.92
CA ILE A 355 5.16 -34.46 5.27
C ILE A 355 5.67 -33.16 5.87
N GLU A 356 6.83 -33.24 6.51
CA GLU A 356 7.60 -32.06 6.91
C GLU A 356 8.17 -31.36 5.68
N ASP A 357 8.17 -30.02 5.68
CA ASP A 357 8.59 -29.20 4.54
C ASP A 357 10.01 -29.55 4.06
N THR A 358 10.90 -29.95 4.96
CA THR A 358 12.28 -30.36 4.66
C THR A 358 12.38 -31.50 3.66
N SER A 359 11.47 -32.48 3.74
CA SER A 359 11.45 -33.64 2.85
C SER A 359 10.91 -33.29 1.46
N LEU A 360 9.96 -32.35 1.39
CA LEU A 360 9.44 -31.87 0.11
C LEU A 360 10.46 -30.98 -0.60
N ILE A 361 11.16 -30.13 0.15
CA ILE A 361 12.25 -29.30 -0.37
C ILE A 361 13.38 -30.17 -0.94
N ASP A 362 13.77 -31.25 -0.25
CA ASP A 362 14.79 -32.19 -0.75
C ASP A 362 14.36 -32.89 -2.05
N TRP A 363 13.07 -33.19 -2.22
CA TRP A 363 12.54 -33.72 -3.49
C TRP A 363 12.59 -32.68 -4.62
N ILE A 364 12.24 -31.41 -4.35
CA ILE A 364 12.36 -30.31 -5.32
C ILE A 364 13.83 -30.10 -5.72
N ASP A 365 14.75 -30.08 -4.74
CA ASP A 365 16.19 -29.91 -4.96
C ASP A 365 16.80 -31.04 -5.81
N LYS A 366 16.23 -32.24 -5.77
CA LYS A 366 16.63 -33.39 -6.60
C LYS A 366 16.09 -33.35 -8.04
N GLY A 367 15.26 -32.34 -8.38
CA GLY A 367 14.70 -32.16 -9.71
C GLY A 367 13.25 -32.60 -9.87
N GLY A 368 12.49 -32.64 -8.78
CA GLY A 368 11.05 -32.91 -8.83
C GLY A 368 10.27 -31.87 -9.66
N LEU A 369 9.31 -32.34 -10.45
CA LEU A 369 8.50 -31.55 -11.38
C LEU A 369 7.01 -31.84 -11.21
N LEU A 370 6.17 -30.86 -11.54
CA LEU A 370 4.72 -31.04 -11.63
C LEU A 370 4.33 -31.42 -13.06
N GLN A 371 3.39 -32.36 -13.17
CA GLN A 371 2.76 -32.71 -14.43
C GLN A 371 1.94 -31.52 -14.95
N THR A 372 2.23 -31.11 -16.18
CA THR A 372 1.57 -30.00 -16.89
C THR A 372 1.09 -30.45 -18.26
N ASP A 373 0.22 -29.66 -18.86
CA ASP A 373 -0.02 -29.69 -20.31
C ASP A 373 1.29 -29.40 -21.06
N THR A 374 1.41 -29.85 -22.31
CA THR A 374 2.70 -29.79 -23.07
C THR A 374 3.17 -28.37 -23.41
N ALA A 375 2.53 -27.33 -22.89
CA ALA A 375 2.85 -25.93 -23.11
C ALA A 375 3.99 -25.48 -22.18
N LYS A 376 5.05 -24.92 -22.78
CA LYS A 376 6.24 -24.46 -22.06
C LYS A 376 5.93 -23.39 -20.99
N LEU A 377 4.94 -22.53 -21.22
CA LEU A 377 4.53 -21.51 -20.25
C LEU A 377 3.94 -22.13 -18.98
N SER A 378 3.12 -23.18 -19.11
CA SER A 378 2.57 -23.93 -17.97
C SER A 378 3.67 -24.60 -17.15
N GLU A 379 4.67 -25.19 -17.82
CA GLU A 379 5.86 -25.77 -17.16
C GLU A 379 6.60 -24.72 -16.30
N LEU A 380 6.80 -23.51 -16.85
CA LEU A 380 7.46 -22.43 -16.12
C LEU A 380 6.66 -21.96 -14.90
N PHE A 381 5.35 -21.80 -15.02
CA PHE A 381 4.51 -21.43 -13.86
C PHE A 381 4.47 -22.54 -12.80
N SER A 382 4.43 -23.80 -13.20
CA SER A 382 4.52 -24.92 -12.27
C SER A 382 5.87 -24.99 -11.57
N LYS A 383 6.96 -24.72 -12.29
CA LYS A 383 8.29 -24.59 -11.69
C LYS A 383 8.35 -23.43 -10.70
N LEU A 384 7.79 -22.27 -11.07
CA LEU A 384 7.67 -21.11 -10.19
C LEU A 384 6.90 -21.47 -8.90
N LYS A 385 5.77 -22.19 -9.00
CA LYS A 385 4.99 -22.65 -7.84
C LYS A 385 5.84 -23.46 -6.84
N LEU A 386 6.66 -24.38 -7.36
CA LEU A 386 7.54 -25.20 -6.52
C LEU A 386 8.62 -24.36 -5.82
N TYR A 387 9.30 -23.47 -6.54
CA TYR A 387 10.36 -22.65 -5.94
C TYR A 387 9.81 -21.57 -4.98
N LEU A 388 8.62 -21.02 -5.23
CA LEU A 388 7.96 -20.16 -4.26
C LEU A 388 7.61 -20.92 -2.97
N TYR A 389 7.17 -22.17 -3.08
CA TYR A 389 6.97 -23.02 -1.90
C TYR A 389 8.28 -23.24 -1.11
N VAL A 390 9.42 -23.41 -1.79
CA VAL A 390 10.73 -23.48 -1.10
C VAL A 390 11.02 -22.18 -0.35
N GLU A 391 10.85 -21.01 -0.97
CA GLU A 391 11.11 -19.72 -0.31
C GLU A 391 10.15 -19.40 0.86
N GLN A 392 8.91 -19.90 0.80
CA GLN A 392 7.94 -19.77 1.89
C GLN A 392 8.40 -20.50 3.16
N ASN A 393 9.00 -21.69 3.00
CA ASN A 393 9.33 -22.58 4.11
C ASN A 393 10.83 -22.59 4.49
N ASP A 394 11.72 -22.08 3.63
CA ASP A 394 13.14 -21.87 3.94
C ASP A 394 13.50 -20.38 3.79
N VAL A 395 13.49 -19.68 4.93
CA VAL A 395 13.80 -18.24 5.01
C VAL A 395 15.19 -17.90 4.47
N SER A 396 16.15 -18.83 4.54
CA SER A 396 17.52 -18.61 4.04
C SER A 396 17.60 -18.52 2.52
N ARG A 397 16.58 -19.06 1.82
CA ARG A 397 16.49 -19.08 0.36
C ARG A 397 15.56 -18.01 -0.21
N ARG A 398 14.94 -17.17 0.63
CA ARG A 398 14.16 -16.02 0.15
C ARG A 398 15.02 -15.14 -0.75
N ASN A 399 14.41 -14.59 -1.80
CA ASN A 399 15.11 -13.79 -2.81
C ASN A 399 16.15 -14.60 -3.62
N SER A 400 15.89 -15.88 -3.89
CA SER A 400 16.74 -16.68 -4.76
C SER A 400 16.76 -16.16 -6.19
N LYS A 401 17.95 -16.20 -6.81
CA LYS A 401 18.14 -15.87 -8.22
C LYS A 401 17.40 -16.82 -9.16
N ILE A 402 17.15 -18.06 -8.72
CA ILE A 402 16.42 -19.06 -9.52
C ILE A 402 14.99 -18.58 -9.80
N VAL A 403 14.32 -18.03 -8.80
CA VAL A 403 12.98 -17.45 -8.98
C VAL A 403 13.03 -16.24 -9.91
N ASP A 404 14.04 -15.37 -9.76
CA ASP A 404 14.21 -14.20 -10.65
C ASP A 404 14.38 -14.63 -12.12
N ASP A 405 15.25 -15.61 -12.38
CA ASP A 405 15.53 -16.14 -13.73
C ASP A 405 14.27 -16.78 -14.35
N ILE A 406 13.46 -17.51 -13.55
CA ILE A 406 12.19 -18.12 -14.02
C ILE A 406 11.18 -17.04 -14.40
N ILE A 407 11.05 -16.00 -13.56
CA ILE A 407 10.09 -14.91 -13.80
C ILE A 407 10.50 -14.10 -15.01
N GLU A 408 11.80 -13.82 -15.19
CA GLU A 408 12.30 -13.17 -16.40
C GLU A 408 11.95 -13.98 -17.66
N GLU A 409 12.08 -15.32 -17.62
CA GLU A 409 11.67 -16.17 -18.74
C GLU A 409 10.15 -16.09 -19.00
N ILE A 410 9.32 -16.09 -17.96
CA ILE A 410 7.85 -15.96 -18.06
C ILE A 410 7.45 -14.61 -18.69
N VAL A 411 8.03 -13.51 -18.20
CA VAL A 411 7.69 -12.14 -18.63
C VAL A 411 8.09 -11.87 -20.09
N ASN A 412 9.04 -12.63 -20.63
CA ASN A 412 9.46 -12.55 -22.03
C ASN A 412 8.48 -13.15 -23.05
N TYR A 413 7.43 -13.88 -22.62
CA TYR A 413 6.35 -14.35 -23.51
C TYR A 413 5.40 -13.23 -23.94
N ASP A 414 4.62 -13.47 -25.01
CA ASP A 414 3.60 -12.55 -25.50
C ASP A 414 2.35 -12.61 -24.59
N SER A 415 1.65 -11.49 -24.42
CA SER A 415 0.47 -11.42 -23.54
C SER A 415 -0.69 -12.31 -24.02
N ASN A 416 -0.73 -12.67 -25.30
CA ASN A 416 -1.72 -13.62 -25.81
C ASN A 416 -1.49 -15.05 -25.29
N ASP A 417 -0.25 -15.43 -25.02
CA ASP A 417 0.07 -16.77 -24.49
C ASP A 417 -0.46 -16.95 -23.06
N PHE A 418 -0.57 -15.86 -22.30
CA PHE A 418 -1.10 -15.88 -20.93
C PHE A 418 -2.60 -16.23 -20.87
N LYS A 419 -3.36 -16.05 -21.96
CA LYS A 419 -4.80 -16.39 -22.01
C LYS A 419 -5.06 -17.88 -21.87
N SER A 420 -4.07 -18.75 -22.09
CA SER A 420 -4.21 -20.19 -21.88
C SER A 420 -4.09 -20.59 -20.40
N ILE A 421 -3.63 -19.68 -19.53
CA ILE A 421 -3.43 -19.97 -18.11
C ILE A 421 -4.68 -19.57 -17.33
N ASN A 422 -5.11 -20.47 -16.44
CA ASN A 422 -6.28 -20.25 -15.60
C ASN A 422 -6.08 -19.08 -14.61
N SER A 423 -7.06 -18.17 -14.54
CA SER A 423 -6.99 -16.97 -13.69
C SER A 423 -6.84 -17.27 -12.19
N THR A 424 -7.47 -18.33 -11.70
CA THR A 424 -7.35 -18.81 -10.31
C THR A 424 -5.93 -19.30 -10.03
N PHE A 425 -5.26 -19.90 -11.01
CA PHE A 425 -3.87 -20.31 -10.84
C PHE A 425 -2.92 -19.11 -10.77
N ILE A 426 -3.11 -18.10 -11.64
CA ILE A 426 -2.34 -16.84 -11.58
C ILE A 426 -2.57 -16.12 -10.24
N PHE A 427 -3.82 -16.05 -9.77
CA PHE A 427 -4.15 -15.49 -8.46
C PHE A 427 -3.45 -16.23 -7.31
N ASN A 428 -3.37 -17.56 -7.36
CA ASN A 428 -2.63 -18.33 -6.37
C ASN A 428 -1.12 -18.07 -6.41
N ILE A 429 -0.54 -17.91 -7.60
CA ILE A 429 0.87 -17.54 -7.77
C ILE A 429 1.12 -16.13 -7.22
N SER A 430 0.20 -15.19 -7.43
CA SER A 430 0.35 -13.85 -6.88
C SER A 430 0.24 -13.81 -5.36
N GLU A 431 -0.64 -14.61 -4.75
CA GLU A 431 -0.67 -14.75 -3.29
C GLU A 431 0.64 -15.35 -2.78
N ASP A 432 1.19 -16.37 -3.46
CA ASP A 432 2.49 -16.93 -3.07
C ASP A 432 3.62 -15.90 -3.14
N LEU A 433 3.67 -15.10 -4.22
CA LEU A 433 4.66 -14.03 -4.39
C LEU A 433 4.55 -12.97 -3.29
N ARG A 434 3.32 -12.61 -2.91
CA ARG A 434 3.07 -11.66 -1.83
C ARG A 434 3.51 -12.21 -0.46
N VAL A 435 3.26 -13.50 -0.19
CA VAL A 435 3.71 -14.17 1.05
C VAL A 435 5.24 -14.16 1.19
N VAL A 436 5.98 -14.27 0.08
CA VAL A 436 7.46 -14.18 0.08
C VAL A 436 7.98 -12.75 -0.13
N GLU A 437 7.12 -11.73 -0.05
CA GLU A 437 7.44 -10.30 -0.19
C GLU A 437 8.02 -9.89 -1.57
N ARG A 438 7.65 -10.61 -2.63
CA ARG A 438 8.09 -10.36 -4.03
C ARG A 438 7.03 -9.60 -4.85
N ASN A 439 6.52 -8.49 -4.31
CA ASN A 439 5.44 -7.72 -4.93
C ASN A 439 5.80 -7.12 -6.32
N ASN A 440 7.07 -6.81 -6.59
CA ASN A 440 7.49 -6.31 -7.90
C ASN A 440 7.26 -7.36 -9.00
N HIS A 441 7.67 -8.61 -8.75
CA HIS A 441 7.48 -9.71 -9.68
C HIS A 441 6.00 -10.07 -9.86
N LEU A 442 5.19 -9.96 -8.80
CA LEU A 442 3.73 -10.05 -8.91
C LEU A 442 3.21 -9.04 -9.95
N CYS A 443 3.66 -7.78 -9.87
CA CYS A 443 3.20 -6.73 -10.78
C CYS A 443 3.67 -6.96 -12.23
N GLU A 444 4.86 -7.53 -12.44
CA GLU A 444 5.38 -7.87 -13.76
C GLU A 444 4.57 -8.98 -14.44
N ILE A 445 4.28 -10.06 -13.71
CA ILE A 445 3.45 -11.17 -14.21
C ILE A 445 2.03 -10.69 -14.49
N MET A 446 1.40 -10.00 -13.54
CA MET A 446 0.05 -9.48 -13.72
C MET A 446 -0.03 -8.45 -14.85
N GLY A 447 0.97 -7.58 -15.00
CA GLY A 447 1.03 -6.60 -16.08
C GLY A 447 1.11 -7.21 -17.48
N LYS A 448 1.58 -8.45 -17.61
CA LYS A 448 1.53 -9.24 -18.85
C LYS A 448 0.20 -9.94 -19.05
N TYR A 449 -0.44 -10.36 -17.96
CA TYR A 449 -1.72 -11.06 -17.96
C TYR A 449 -2.89 -10.15 -18.35
N PHE A 450 -2.91 -8.90 -17.90
CA PHE A 450 -3.95 -7.93 -18.26
C PHE A 450 -3.61 -7.19 -19.56
N ASP A 451 -4.54 -7.17 -20.52
CA ASP A 451 -4.35 -6.46 -21.79
C ASP A 451 -4.76 -4.98 -21.76
N ASN A 452 -5.46 -4.53 -20.70
CA ASN A 452 -5.93 -3.16 -20.46
C ASN A 452 -6.72 -2.56 -21.64
N LYS A 453 -7.41 -3.40 -22.44
CA LYS A 453 -8.11 -2.97 -23.66
C LYS A 453 -9.59 -2.64 -23.45
N HIS A 454 -10.19 -3.14 -22.37
CA HIS A 454 -11.61 -2.98 -22.05
C HIS A 454 -11.80 -2.70 -20.56
N SER A 455 -12.99 -2.21 -20.19
CA SER A 455 -13.36 -2.00 -18.78
C SER A 455 -13.46 -3.34 -18.05
N TYR A 456 -12.96 -3.40 -16.82
CA TYR A 456 -13.08 -4.58 -15.95
C TYR A 456 -14.00 -4.28 -14.75
N TRP A 457 -14.63 -5.32 -14.19
CA TRP A 457 -15.12 -5.21 -12.81
C TRP A 457 -13.98 -5.45 -11.82
N CYS A 458 -14.14 -5.02 -10.56
CA CYS A 458 -13.11 -5.17 -9.54
C CYS A 458 -13.06 -6.61 -8.96
N SER A 459 -12.69 -7.58 -9.79
CA SER A 459 -12.54 -8.99 -9.41
C SER A 459 -11.39 -9.21 -8.41
N PRO A 460 -11.32 -10.37 -7.71
CA PRO A 460 -10.25 -10.65 -6.75
C PRO A 460 -8.84 -10.47 -7.31
N ILE A 461 -8.60 -10.90 -8.56
CA ILE A 461 -7.30 -10.75 -9.23
C ILE A 461 -6.99 -9.29 -9.60
N VAL A 462 -8.00 -8.52 -10.06
CA VAL A 462 -7.85 -7.08 -10.34
C VAL A 462 -7.58 -6.30 -9.06
N TYR A 463 -8.32 -6.62 -7.99
CA TYR A 463 -8.13 -6.02 -6.66
C TYR A 463 -6.72 -6.27 -6.13
N GLN A 464 -6.22 -7.51 -6.21
CA GLN A 464 -4.86 -7.84 -5.82
C GLN A 464 -3.81 -7.13 -6.68
N TYR A 465 -4.06 -6.99 -7.99
CA TYR A 465 -3.16 -6.26 -8.86
C TYR A 465 -3.06 -4.78 -8.48
N LEU A 466 -4.19 -4.12 -8.24
CA LEU A 466 -4.22 -2.73 -7.78
C LEU A 466 -3.46 -2.54 -6.46
N ILE A 467 -3.63 -3.46 -5.49
CA ILE A 467 -2.85 -3.43 -4.24
C ILE A 467 -1.36 -3.56 -4.54
N GLY A 468 -0.96 -4.55 -5.34
CA GLY A 468 0.45 -4.77 -5.70
C GLY A 468 1.07 -3.55 -6.36
N LEU A 469 0.38 -2.92 -7.32
CA LEU A 469 0.84 -1.72 -8.00
C LEU A 469 1.01 -0.53 -7.03
N PHE A 470 0.10 -0.38 -6.07
CA PHE A 470 0.21 0.67 -5.06
C PHE A 470 1.39 0.42 -4.09
N GLU A 471 1.52 -0.81 -3.58
CA GLU A 471 2.56 -1.19 -2.62
C GLU A 471 3.98 -1.11 -3.22
N THR A 472 4.11 -1.36 -4.52
CA THR A 472 5.39 -1.28 -5.26
C THR A 472 5.70 0.12 -5.78
N GLY A 473 4.80 1.09 -5.63
CA GLY A 473 5.01 2.44 -6.13
C GLY A 473 4.86 2.59 -7.64
N LEU A 474 4.19 1.65 -8.31
CA LEU A 474 3.87 1.70 -9.74
C LEU A 474 2.60 2.53 -9.99
N TYR A 475 2.61 3.80 -9.57
CA TYR A 475 1.41 4.63 -9.52
C TYR A 475 0.81 4.97 -10.88
N GLN A 476 1.61 5.00 -11.95
CA GLN A 476 1.09 5.23 -13.30
C GLN A 476 0.29 4.02 -13.78
N ALA A 477 0.81 2.81 -13.56
CA ALA A 477 0.09 1.58 -13.88
C ALA A 477 -1.17 1.44 -13.00
N PHE A 478 -1.06 1.75 -11.70
CA PHE A 478 -2.22 1.80 -10.80
C PHE A 478 -3.30 2.74 -11.33
N SER A 479 -2.95 3.98 -11.66
CA SER A 479 -3.93 4.98 -12.11
C SER A 479 -4.59 4.57 -13.41
N SER A 480 -3.82 4.00 -14.35
CA SER A 480 -4.34 3.51 -15.63
C SER A 480 -5.36 2.38 -15.44
N LEU A 481 -5.07 1.41 -14.57
CA LEU A 481 -6.00 0.33 -14.25
C LEU A 481 -7.20 0.84 -13.45
N TYR A 482 -6.97 1.72 -12.47
CA TYR A 482 -8.00 2.33 -11.65
C TYR A 482 -9.06 3.05 -12.51
N ASP A 483 -8.65 3.78 -13.54
CA ASP A 483 -9.56 4.51 -14.43
C ASP A 483 -10.40 3.59 -15.34
N ILE A 484 -9.90 2.38 -15.65
CA ILE A 484 -10.56 1.41 -16.53
C ILE A 484 -11.52 0.48 -15.75
N VAL A 485 -11.21 0.18 -14.49
CA VAL A 485 -12.07 -0.65 -13.64
C VAL A 485 -13.33 0.15 -13.26
N ASP A 486 -14.50 -0.49 -13.21
CA ASP A 486 -15.76 0.17 -12.82
C ASP A 486 -15.84 0.45 -11.31
N ASN A 487 -16.46 1.56 -10.90
CA ASN A 487 -16.56 1.96 -9.49
C ASN A 487 -17.55 1.13 -8.66
N THR A 488 -18.48 0.40 -9.29
CA THR A 488 -19.59 -0.30 -8.62
C THR A 488 -19.09 -1.34 -7.61
N ASP A 489 -18.11 -2.15 -7.99
CA ASP A 489 -17.57 -3.23 -7.14
C ASP A 489 -16.21 -2.86 -6.50
N LYS A 490 -15.69 -1.64 -6.71
CA LYS A 490 -14.41 -1.22 -6.13
C LYS A 490 -14.54 -1.05 -4.61
N PRO A 491 -13.71 -1.74 -3.80
CA PRO A 491 -13.69 -1.51 -2.36
C PRO A 491 -13.17 -0.11 -2.02
N ILE A 492 -13.66 0.46 -0.92
CA ILE A 492 -13.22 1.80 -0.45
C ILE A 492 -11.69 1.90 -0.33
N LEU A 493 -11.01 0.81 0.06
CA LEU A 493 -9.55 0.78 0.17
C LEU A 493 -8.85 1.21 -1.13
N ILE A 494 -9.37 0.82 -2.29
CA ILE A 494 -8.82 1.19 -3.60
C ILE A 494 -9.01 2.69 -3.86
N HIS A 495 -10.17 3.25 -3.50
CA HIS A 495 -10.39 4.70 -3.56
C HIS A 495 -9.49 5.46 -2.56
N THR A 496 -9.26 4.91 -1.37
CA THR A 496 -8.30 5.46 -0.39
C THR A 496 -6.87 5.48 -0.96
N MET A 497 -6.45 4.43 -1.66
CA MET A 497 -5.17 4.36 -2.37
C MET A 497 -5.08 5.41 -3.49
N ALA A 498 -6.11 5.53 -4.32
CA ALA A 498 -6.19 6.56 -5.37
C ALA A 498 -6.13 7.97 -4.78
N LEU A 499 -6.87 8.23 -3.69
CA LEU A 499 -6.84 9.51 -2.99
C LEU A 499 -5.45 9.84 -2.43
N SER A 500 -4.75 8.84 -1.90
CA SER A 500 -3.36 8.98 -1.43
C SER A 500 -2.41 9.35 -2.58
N ILE A 501 -2.56 8.71 -3.75
CA ILE A 501 -1.81 9.06 -4.96
C ILE A 501 -2.12 10.50 -5.37
N TYR A 502 -3.40 10.88 -5.48
CA TYR A 502 -3.77 12.23 -5.91
C TYR A 502 -3.26 13.31 -4.95
N TYR A 503 -3.37 13.08 -3.63
CA TYR A 503 -2.83 13.99 -2.63
C TYR A 503 -1.30 14.12 -2.71
N SER A 504 -0.57 13.01 -2.80
CA SER A 504 0.90 13.00 -2.83
C SER A 504 1.51 13.60 -4.09
N HIS A 505 0.78 13.55 -5.22
CA HIS A 505 1.16 14.11 -6.51
C HIS A 505 0.54 15.48 -6.80
N ASN A 506 -0.18 16.06 -5.82
CA ASN A 506 -0.82 17.36 -5.94
C ASN A 506 -1.91 17.46 -7.05
N GLU A 507 -2.57 16.35 -7.35
CA GLU A 507 -3.72 16.26 -8.25
C GLU A 507 -5.02 16.62 -7.50
N MET A 508 -5.10 17.87 -7.02
CA MET A 508 -6.14 18.32 -6.08
C MET A 508 -7.55 18.25 -6.66
N GLU A 509 -7.72 18.53 -7.96
CA GLU A 509 -9.03 18.43 -8.63
C GLU A 509 -9.58 16.99 -8.60
N LYS A 510 -8.73 16.00 -8.93
CA LYS A 510 -9.08 14.59 -8.85
C LYS A 510 -9.35 14.15 -7.41
N ALA A 511 -8.53 14.61 -6.46
CA ALA A 511 -8.72 14.31 -5.04
C ALA A 511 -10.07 14.83 -4.51
N LEU A 512 -10.43 16.07 -4.83
CA LEU A 512 -11.70 16.68 -4.43
C LEU A 512 -12.89 15.97 -5.07
N SER A 513 -12.83 15.67 -6.37
CA SER A 513 -13.89 14.90 -7.06
C SER A 513 -14.13 13.53 -6.41
N LEU A 514 -13.05 12.82 -6.03
CA LEU A 514 -13.16 11.52 -5.39
C LEU A 514 -13.72 11.61 -3.96
N ILE A 515 -13.37 12.69 -3.23
CA ILE A 515 -13.95 12.99 -1.92
C ILE A 515 -15.45 13.28 -2.02
N GLU A 516 -15.89 13.99 -3.07
CA GLU A 516 -17.31 14.28 -3.30
C GLU A 516 -18.10 13.00 -3.59
N GLU A 517 -17.57 12.12 -4.46
CA GLU A 517 -18.19 10.83 -4.82
C GLU A 517 -18.41 9.92 -3.59
N HIS A 518 -17.44 9.88 -2.67
CA HIS A 518 -17.48 9.02 -1.47
C HIS A 518 -17.62 9.81 -0.16
N ASN A 519 -18.27 10.98 -0.19
CA ASN A 519 -18.32 11.90 0.96
C ASN A 519 -18.92 11.29 2.23
N ALA A 520 -19.86 10.35 2.09
CA ALA A 520 -20.57 9.68 3.18
C ALA A 520 -19.81 8.47 3.77
N ASN A 521 -18.65 8.10 3.22
CA ASN A 521 -17.90 6.94 3.68
C ASN A 521 -17.28 7.18 5.09
N GLN A 522 -17.28 6.14 5.92
CA GLN A 522 -16.80 6.18 7.31
C GLN A 522 -15.42 5.54 7.52
N ASP A 523 -14.75 5.09 6.45
CA ASP A 523 -13.40 4.56 6.51
C ASP A 523 -12.42 5.60 7.10
N LEU A 524 -11.69 5.21 8.14
CA LEU A 524 -10.88 6.13 8.93
C LEU A 524 -9.68 6.67 8.16
N ASP A 525 -9.06 5.84 7.31
CA ASP A 525 -7.93 6.28 6.48
C ASP A 525 -8.40 7.18 5.33
N PHE A 526 -9.58 6.92 4.75
CA PHE A 526 -10.21 7.83 3.79
C PHE A 526 -10.53 9.19 4.42
N ILE A 527 -11.16 9.21 5.60
CA ILE A 527 -11.45 10.45 6.34
C ILE A 527 -10.15 11.20 6.66
N ARG A 528 -9.11 10.49 7.12
CA ARG A 528 -7.81 11.10 7.41
C ARG A 528 -7.21 11.78 6.17
N LEU A 529 -7.23 11.11 5.02
CA LEU A 529 -6.74 11.68 3.75
C LEU A 529 -7.60 12.86 3.28
N LYS A 530 -8.92 12.78 3.43
CA LYS A 530 -9.84 13.89 3.17
C LYS A 530 -9.49 15.13 4.00
N LEU A 531 -9.18 14.97 5.28
CA LEU A 531 -8.71 16.07 6.14
C LEU A 531 -7.36 16.65 5.67
N HIS A 532 -6.43 15.81 5.18
CA HIS A 532 -5.19 16.28 4.57
C HIS A 532 -5.43 17.11 3.31
N VAL A 533 -6.33 16.65 2.42
CA VAL A 533 -6.70 17.38 1.20
C VAL A 533 -7.34 18.72 1.54
N PHE A 534 -8.29 18.77 2.47
CA PHE A 534 -8.93 20.02 2.87
C PHE A 534 -7.95 21.01 3.52
N GLU A 535 -7.05 20.55 4.40
CA GLU A 535 -6.02 21.42 4.97
C GLU A 535 -5.14 22.02 3.87
N LYS A 536 -4.71 21.19 2.91
CA LYS A 536 -3.86 21.66 1.80
C LYS A 536 -4.59 22.65 0.89
N SER A 537 -5.90 22.46 0.68
CA SER A 537 -6.74 23.40 -0.08
C SER A 537 -7.13 24.66 0.69
N GLY A 538 -6.92 24.70 2.01
CA GLY A 538 -7.33 25.80 2.88
C GLY A 538 -8.83 25.83 3.22
N ASP A 539 -9.58 24.75 2.98
CA ASP A 539 -11.01 24.66 3.30
C ASP A 539 -11.25 24.22 4.76
N PHE A 540 -11.02 25.15 5.69
CA PHE A 540 -11.22 24.91 7.11
C PHE A 540 -12.69 24.68 7.50
N SER A 541 -13.66 25.15 6.70
CA SER A 541 -15.08 24.90 6.94
C SER A 541 -15.44 23.44 6.67
N ALA A 542 -14.89 22.85 5.62
CA ALA A 542 -15.05 21.43 5.34
C ALA A 542 -14.39 20.55 6.42
N ILE A 543 -13.21 20.95 6.93
CA ILE A 543 -12.56 20.28 8.06
C ILE A 543 -13.49 20.25 9.28
N GLU A 544 -14.02 21.41 9.67
CA GLU A 544 -14.90 21.52 10.84
C GLU A 544 -16.13 20.62 10.71
N LYS A 545 -16.77 20.60 9.53
CA LYS A 545 -17.92 19.71 9.26
C LYS A 545 -17.56 18.23 9.40
N VAL A 546 -16.40 17.82 8.88
CA VAL A 546 -15.96 16.42 8.98
C VAL A 546 -15.70 16.05 10.44
N VAL A 547 -14.93 16.86 11.17
CA VAL A 547 -14.59 16.59 12.58
C VAL A 547 -15.84 16.54 13.45
N ASN A 548 -16.77 17.47 13.29
CA ASN A 548 -18.01 17.52 14.08
C ASN A 548 -18.96 16.34 13.80
N ASN A 549 -18.84 15.68 12.66
CA ASN A 549 -19.64 14.50 12.32
C ASN A 549 -19.05 13.19 12.87
N ILE A 550 -17.81 13.19 13.36
CA ILE A 550 -17.17 12.01 13.94
C ILE A 550 -17.58 11.89 15.40
N ASP A 551 -18.44 10.92 15.70
CA ASP A 551 -18.76 10.56 17.08
C ASP A 551 -17.77 9.54 17.63
N TYR A 552 -16.92 9.99 18.57
CA TYR A 552 -15.92 9.15 19.22
C TYR A 552 -16.52 7.96 19.99
N LYS A 553 -17.81 8.03 20.36
CA LYS A 553 -18.51 6.97 21.09
C LYS A 553 -18.69 5.70 20.24
N ASN A 554 -18.67 5.82 18.92
CA ASN A 554 -18.83 4.69 18.00
C ASN A 554 -17.56 3.80 17.90
N PHE A 555 -16.42 4.24 18.42
CA PHE A 555 -15.18 3.46 18.38
C PHE A 555 -15.11 2.44 19.52
N ASN A 556 -15.09 1.16 19.19
CA ASN A 556 -15.10 0.07 20.19
C ASN A 556 -13.69 -0.37 20.60
N GLU A 557 -12.71 -0.21 19.73
CA GLU A 557 -11.33 -0.67 19.98
C GLU A 557 -10.29 0.32 19.45
N PRO A 558 -9.12 0.42 20.10
CA PRO A 558 -8.01 1.21 19.58
C PRO A 558 -7.39 0.50 18.37
N THR A 559 -7.39 1.15 17.21
CA THR A 559 -6.74 0.67 15.99
C THR A 559 -5.66 1.64 15.50
N ASN A 560 -4.74 1.16 14.67
CA ASN A 560 -3.71 2.00 14.06
C ASN A 560 -4.33 3.11 13.17
N SER A 561 -5.40 2.82 12.43
CA SER A 561 -6.08 3.82 11.60
C SER A 561 -6.76 4.89 12.47
N LEU A 562 -7.36 4.50 13.60
CA LEU A 562 -7.91 5.46 14.56
C LEU A 562 -6.83 6.32 15.21
N LEU A 563 -5.67 5.75 15.54
CA LEU A 563 -4.53 6.51 16.07
C LEU A 563 -4.08 7.57 15.08
N ARG A 564 -3.86 7.20 13.81
CA ARG A 564 -3.44 8.13 12.75
C ARG A 564 -4.48 9.21 12.47
N LEU A 565 -5.77 8.88 12.51
CA LEU A 565 -6.85 9.86 12.37
C LEU A 565 -6.86 10.83 13.55
N SER A 566 -6.73 10.33 14.77
CA SER A 566 -6.68 11.14 15.99
C SER A 566 -5.48 12.10 15.98
N ASP A 567 -4.30 11.62 15.58
CA ASP A 567 -3.09 12.43 15.43
C ASP A 567 -3.29 13.58 14.43
N LYS A 568 -4.05 13.32 13.36
CA LYS A 568 -4.41 14.32 12.36
C LYS A 568 -5.40 15.35 12.91
N ILE A 569 -6.48 14.91 13.56
CA ILE A 569 -7.49 15.78 14.16
C ILE A 569 -6.88 16.69 15.24
N ILE A 570 -6.05 16.12 16.13
CA ILE A 570 -5.32 16.88 17.15
C ILE A 570 -4.36 17.89 16.51
N SER A 571 -3.65 17.52 15.45
CA SER A 571 -2.74 18.45 14.74
C SER A 571 -3.47 19.63 14.07
N LEU A 572 -4.77 19.49 13.80
CA LEU A 572 -5.63 20.55 13.28
C LEU A 572 -6.19 21.46 14.39
N GLY A 573 -5.90 21.16 15.68
CA GLY A 573 -6.29 21.96 16.83
C GLY A 573 -7.52 21.43 17.59
N TYR A 574 -8.13 20.32 17.17
CA TYR A 574 -9.30 19.73 17.81
C TYR A 574 -8.90 18.76 18.94
N THR A 575 -8.28 19.30 19.98
CA THR A 575 -7.74 18.52 21.13
C THR A 575 -8.83 17.87 21.98
N SER A 576 -10.05 18.41 21.99
CA SER A 576 -11.20 17.83 22.70
C SER A 576 -11.53 16.40 22.24
N PHE A 577 -11.45 16.13 20.93
CA PHE A 577 -11.65 14.79 20.39
C PHE A 577 -10.67 13.78 21.01
N GLY A 578 -9.38 14.14 21.06
CA GLY A 578 -8.35 13.29 21.67
C GLY A 578 -8.54 13.12 23.17
N HIS A 579 -8.93 14.19 23.87
CA HIS A 579 -9.26 14.17 25.31
C HIS A 579 -10.35 13.15 25.62
N ASP A 580 -11.48 13.22 24.92
CA ASP A 580 -12.64 12.35 25.17
C ASP A 580 -12.34 10.90 24.79
N LEU A 581 -11.64 10.69 23.68
CA LEU A 581 -11.22 9.36 23.22
C LEU A 581 -10.25 8.68 24.20
N ALA A 582 -9.29 9.43 24.73
CA ALA A 582 -8.33 8.94 25.72
C ALA A 582 -9.02 8.51 27.00
N ILE A 583 -9.96 9.31 27.51
CA ILE A 583 -10.71 8.96 28.72
C ILE A 583 -11.59 7.73 28.46
N LYS A 584 -12.34 7.70 27.36
CA LYS A 584 -13.19 6.56 27.01
C LYS A 584 -12.41 5.24 27.02
N PHE A 585 -11.33 5.15 26.24
CA PHE A 585 -10.57 3.89 26.16
C PHE A 585 -9.86 3.53 27.46
N PHE A 586 -9.46 4.53 28.27
CA PHE A 586 -8.91 4.26 29.58
C PHE A 586 -9.97 3.68 30.53
N LEU A 587 -11.20 4.21 30.52
CA LEU A 587 -12.32 3.69 31.32
C LEU A 587 -12.73 2.28 30.87
N ASP A 588 -12.67 1.99 29.57
CA ASP A 588 -12.99 0.67 29.01
C ASP A 588 -12.01 -0.41 29.53
N SER A 589 -10.69 -0.17 29.47
CA SER A 589 -9.67 -1.04 30.08
C SER A 589 -8.31 -0.34 30.18
N PRO A 590 -7.88 0.10 31.38
CA PRO A 590 -6.56 0.72 31.58
C PRO A 590 -5.40 -0.18 31.14
N GLU A 591 -5.46 -1.46 31.51
CA GLU A 591 -4.36 -2.41 31.35
C GLU A 591 -4.16 -2.84 29.89
N LYS A 592 -5.19 -2.73 29.03
CA LYS A 592 -5.09 -3.05 27.60
C LYS A 592 -4.77 -1.82 26.74
N ASN A 593 -5.24 -0.64 27.15
CA ASN A 593 -5.26 0.53 26.27
C ASN A 593 -4.22 1.61 26.63
N TYR A 594 -3.41 1.42 27.68
CA TYR A 594 -2.45 2.42 28.18
C TYR A 594 -1.49 2.95 27.10
N MET A 595 -1.05 2.12 26.15
CA MET A 595 -0.15 2.55 25.06
C MET A 595 -0.84 3.54 24.13
N PHE A 596 -2.06 3.20 23.68
CA PHE A 596 -2.87 4.07 22.83
C PHE A 596 -3.21 5.38 23.53
N VAL A 597 -3.68 5.29 24.78
CA VAL A 597 -4.05 6.45 25.60
C VAL A 597 -2.86 7.37 25.84
N SER A 598 -1.70 6.82 26.26
CA SER A 598 -0.50 7.62 26.49
C SER A 598 -0.01 8.32 25.22
N HIS A 599 -0.08 7.66 24.05
CA HIS A 599 0.26 8.31 22.77
C HIS A 599 -0.64 9.51 22.47
N ILE A 600 -1.96 9.35 22.59
CA ILE A 600 -2.91 10.45 22.38
C ILE A 600 -2.64 11.61 23.34
N CYS A 601 -2.41 11.30 24.62
CA CYS A 601 -2.14 12.35 25.61
C CYS A 601 -0.83 13.11 25.32
N LEU A 602 0.24 12.40 24.95
CA LEU A 602 1.50 13.02 24.52
C LEU A 602 1.30 13.87 23.27
N ARG A 603 0.51 13.40 22.31
CA ARG A 603 0.20 14.16 21.08
C ARG A 603 -0.51 15.47 21.37
N ILE A 604 -1.45 15.48 22.32
CA ILE A 604 -2.14 16.70 22.78
C ILE A 604 -1.12 17.67 23.42
N MET A 605 -0.23 17.18 24.29
CA MET A 605 0.81 18.03 24.91
C MET A 605 1.75 18.68 23.88
N MET A 606 2.10 17.94 22.84
CA MET A 606 3.04 18.38 21.80
C MET A 606 2.37 19.24 20.70
N SER A 607 1.08 19.58 20.84
CA SER A 607 0.34 20.29 19.80
C SER A 607 0.61 21.81 19.83
N ASN A 608 1.64 22.25 19.09
CA ASN A 608 2.06 23.66 19.04
C ASN A 608 1.06 24.63 18.34
N ARG A 609 -0.04 24.12 17.78
CA ARG A 609 -1.04 24.95 17.04
C ARG A 609 -2.17 25.49 17.92
N SER A 610 -2.24 25.12 19.20
CA SER A 610 -3.26 25.67 20.08
C SER A 610 -2.87 27.08 20.52
N ASN A 611 -3.36 28.11 19.82
CA ASN A 611 -3.38 29.50 20.32
C ASN A 611 -4.15 29.65 21.67
N HIS A 612 -4.69 28.55 22.20
CA HIS A 612 -5.40 28.45 23.46
C HIS A 612 -4.72 27.37 24.29
N GLU A 613 -4.38 27.68 25.53
CA GLU A 613 -3.95 26.69 26.51
C GLU A 613 -5.00 25.57 26.55
N PHE A 614 -4.59 24.32 26.32
CA PHE A 614 -5.52 23.19 26.42
C PHE A 614 -5.94 23.05 27.88
N ILE A 615 -7.22 23.30 28.15
CA ILE A 615 -7.81 23.16 29.48
C ILE A 615 -8.60 21.85 29.49
N PRO A 616 -8.17 20.83 30.24
CA PRO A 616 -8.91 19.58 30.36
C PRO A 616 -10.33 19.82 30.93
N SER A 617 -11.33 19.12 30.40
CA SER A 617 -12.69 19.22 30.93
C SER A 617 -12.80 18.52 32.27
N ASP A 618 -13.47 19.17 33.23
CA ASP A 618 -13.91 18.52 34.46
C ASP A 618 -15.23 17.75 34.29
N ASP A 619 -16.01 18.11 33.27
CA ASP A 619 -17.31 17.50 32.98
C ASP A 619 -17.14 16.39 31.94
N VAL A 620 -17.13 15.15 32.43
CA VAL A 620 -16.98 13.95 31.61
C VAL A 620 -18.02 12.92 32.05
N GLU A 621 -18.76 12.39 31.08
CA GLU A 621 -19.87 11.48 31.33
C GLU A 621 -19.41 10.25 32.13
N GLY A 622 -20.03 10.01 33.29
CA GLY A 622 -19.73 8.87 34.17
C GLY A 622 -18.48 9.03 35.05
N VAL A 623 -17.75 10.16 34.98
CA VAL A 623 -16.56 10.43 35.80
C VAL A 623 -16.77 11.65 36.68
N VAL A 624 -16.38 11.56 37.95
CA VAL A 624 -16.49 12.67 38.92
C VAL A 624 -15.24 13.53 38.92
N CYS A 625 -14.06 12.95 39.18
CA CYS A 625 -12.77 13.63 39.14
C CYS A 625 -11.61 12.64 39.35
N GLY A 626 -10.38 13.08 39.09
CA GLY A 626 -9.16 12.43 39.55
C GLY A 626 -8.73 12.89 40.94
N VAL A 627 -8.18 11.98 41.75
CA VAL A 627 -7.63 12.30 43.08
C VAL A 627 -6.27 11.65 43.28
N SER A 628 -5.33 12.42 43.83
CA SER A 628 -4.08 11.90 44.41
C SER A 628 -4.14 12.08 45.92
N TYR A 629 -3.92 10.99 46.67
CA TYR A 629 -4.05 10.98 48.11
C TYR A 629 -3.07 10.01 48.78
N ASN A 630 -2.71 10.30 50.02
CA ASN A 630 -1.91 9.41 50.86
C ASN A 630 -2.84 8.51 51.71
N ASP A 631 -2.62 7.19 51.67
CA ASP A 631 -3.29 6.19 52.50
C ASP A 631 -2.25 5.50 53.40
N ASN A 632 -2.22 5.86 54.69
CA ASN A 632 -1.30 5.32 55.70
C ASN A 632 0.19 5.33 55.29
N GLY A 633 0.62 6.37 54.58
CA GLY A 633 2.00 6.53 54.10
C GLY A 633 2.20 6.20 52.63
N LYS A 634 1.26 5.52 51.95
CA LYS A 634 1.34 5.22 50.51
C LYS A 634 0.61 6.27 49.68
N GLU A 635 1.28 6.89 48.71
CA GLU A 635 0.62 7.77 47.73
C GLU A 635 -0.07 6.94 46.64
N LEU A 636 -1.29 7.32 46.30
CA LEU A 636 -2.14 6.64 45.34
C LEU A 636 -2.85 7.69 44.47
N THR A 637 -2.89 7.44 43.16
CA THR A 637 -3.72 8.18 42.22
C THR A 637 -4.89 7.28 41.80
N LYS A 638 -6.13 7.81 41.84
CA LYS A 638 -7.33 7.09 41.39
C LYS A 638 -8.32 8.03 40.72
N ILE A 639 -9.15 7.48 39.83
CA ILE A 639 -10.28 8.18 39.21
C ILE A 639 -11.57 7.80 39.93
N ILE A 640 -12.34 8.79 40.35
CA ILE A 640 -13.66 8.60 40.96
C ILE A 640 -14.71 8.55 39.86
N VAL A 641 -15.47 7.46 39.80
CA VAL A 641 -16.48 7.21 38.77
C VAL A 641 -17.88 7.13 39.37
N ALA A 642 -18.88 7.60 38.62
CA ALA A 642 -20.29 7.55 39.01
C ALA A 642 -20.87 6.18 38.64
N GLY A 643 -21.00 5.28 39.62
CA GLY A 643 -21.55 3.93 39.43
C GLY A 643 -20.80 2.83 40.19
N SER A 644 -21.41 1.66 40.30
CA SER A 644 -20.91 0.50 41.08
C SER A 644 -20.24 -0.60 40.25
N SER A 645 -20.11 -0.42 38.94
CA SER A 645 -19.82 -1.51 37.98
C SER A 645 -18.37 -1.60 37.47
N ILE A 646 -17.45 -0.74 37.89
CA ILE A 646 -16.07 -0.77 37.36
C ILE A 646 -15.09 -1.39 38.36
N ASN A 647 -14.68 -2.63 38.11
CA ASN A 647 -13.68 -3.38 38.90
C ASN A 647 -12.27 -3.19 38.29
N SER A 648 -11.60 -2.09 38.63
CA SER A 648 -10.15 -1.96 38.43
C SER A 648 -9.51 -1.22 39.61
N ASN A 649 -8.22 -1.49 39.84
CA ASN A 649 -7.46 -0.85 40.92
C ASN A 649 -7.30 0.67 40.73
N TYR A 650 -7.48 1.16 39.52
CA TYR A 650 -7.35 2.58 39.14
C TYR A 650 -8.62 3.39 39.39
N PHE A 651 -9.76 2.72 39.60
CA PHE A 651 -11.06 3.36 39.78
C PHE A 651 -11.55 3.30 41.23
N MET A 652 -12.41 4.25 41.59
CA MET A 652 -13.10 4.30 42.87
C MET A 652 -14.54 4.73 42.64
N SER A 653 -15.52 3.94 43.12
CA SER A 653 -16.92 4.36 43.06
C SER A 653 -17.15 5.59 43.93
N SER A 654 -17.89 6.58 43.41
CA SER A 654 -18.35 7.77 44.12
C SER A 654 -19.14 7.44 45.39
N ASP A 655 -19.74 6.25 45.46
CA ASP A 655 -20.49 5.79 46.63
C ASP A 655 -19.63 5.22 47.75
N SER A 656 -18.36 4.94 47.47
CA SER A 656 -17.45 4.36 48.45
C SER A 656 -17.17 5.32 49.62
N PRO A 657 -17.02 4.81 50.86
CA PRO A 657 -16.70 5.65 52.02
C PRO A 657 -15.42 6.48 51.86
N VAL A 658 -14.43 5.94 51.13
CA VAL A 658 -13.17 6.64 50.84
C VAL A 658 -13.41 7.79 49.86
N ALA A 659 -14.14 7.56 48.75
CA ALA A 659 -14.45 8.61 47.77
C ALA A 659 -15.21 9.77 48.40
N LYS A 660 -16.24 9.48 49.22
CA LYS A 660 -17.05 10.51 49.90
C LYS A 660 -16.21 11.39 50.82
N VAL A 661 -15.19 10.84 51.46
CA VAL A 661 -14.26 11.64 52.28
C VAL A 661 -13.31 12.46 51.43
N LEU A 662 -12.72 11.88 50.37
CA LEU A 662 -11.80 12.61 49.48
C LEU A 662 -12.49 13.76 48.71
N LEU A 663 -13.78 13.59 48.37
CA LEU A 663 -14.58 14.63 47.72
C LEU A 663 -14.90 15.82 48.66
N ASN A 664 -14.93 15.60 49.97
CA ASN A 664 -15.30 16.61 50.96
C ASN A 664 -14.11 17.16 51.77
N SER A 665 -12.94 16.52 51.73
CA SER A 665 -11.73 16.93 52.44
C SER A 665 -11.05 18.14 51.79
N LYS A 666 -10.42 19.01 52.60
CA LYS A 666 -9.49 20.03 52.11
C LYS A 666 -8.12 19.42 51.79
N LEU A 667 -7.35 20.11 50.95
CA LEU A 667 -5.97 19.73 50.63
C LEU A 667 -5.13 19.67 51.91
N ASP A 668 -4.31 18.63 52.03
CA ASP A 668 -3.43 18.30 53.16
C ASP A 668 -4.12 18.06 54.52
N GLU A 669 -5.45 17.92 54.54
CA GLU A 669 -6.20 17.61 55.75
C GLU A 669 -6.18 16.10 56.06
N VAL A 670 -5.83 15.75 57.30
CA VAL A 670 -5.80 14.35 57.77
C VAL A 670 -7.21 13.89 58.15
N ASN A 671 -7.78 13.05 57.30
CA ASN A 671 -9.12 12.47 57.48
C ASN A 671 -9.03 10.99 57.88
N LYS A 672 -9.87 10.55 58.83
CA LYS A 672 -9.91 9.15 59.28
C LYS A 672 -11.15 8.43 58.74
N VAL A 673 -10.94 7.34 58.01
CA VAL A 673 -12.02 6.46 57.51
C VAL A 673 -11.73 5.04 57.94
N GLY A 674 -12.47 4.55 58.94
CA GLY A 674 -12.17 3.27 59.59
C GLY A 674 -10.78 3.27 60.23
N MET A 675 -9.90 2.35 59.82
CA MET A 675 -8.49 2.30 60.24
C MET A 675 -7.54 3.11 59.35
N LYS A 676 -8.03 3.70 58.24
CA LYS A 676 -7.18 4.45 57.29
C LYS A 676 -7.03 5.92 57.69
N ARG A 677 -5.80 6.43 57.57
CA ARG A 677 -5.49 7.86 57.59
C ARG A 677 -5.30 8.33 56.15
N LEU A 678 -6.25 9.13 55.68
CA LEU A 678 -6.29 9.66 54.32
C LEU A 678 -5.89 11.13 54.32
N ILE A 679 -5.00 11.52 53.42
CA ILE A 679 -4.62 12.93 53.19
C ILE A 679 -4.80 13.20 51.70
N LEU A 680 -5.75 14.07 51.34
CA LEU A 680 -5.91 14.50 49.95
C LEU A 680 -4.73 15.42 49.58
N LYS A 681 -3.98 15.05 48.54
CA LYS A 681 -2.84 15.83 48.03
C LYS A 681 -3.23 16.71 46.86
N GLU A 682 -4.05 16.18 45.96
CA GLU A 682 -4.44 16.90 44.77
C GLU A 682 -5.81 16.39 44.28
N ARG A 683 -6.64 17.31 43.79
CA ARG A 683 -7.84 17.00 43.01
C ARG A 683 -7.58 17.53 41.60
N MET A 684 -7.75 16.68 40.60
CA MET A 684 -7.38 16.98 39.22
C MET A 684 -8.50 16.59 38.24
N PRO A 685 -8.55 17.19 37.04
CA PRO A 685 -9.47 16.78 35.99
C PRO A 685 -9.29 15.31 35.61
N PRO A 686 -10.34 14.60 35.17
CA PRO A 686 -10.28 13.20 34.75
C PRO A 686 -9.13 12.89 33.79
N TYR A 687 -8.94 13.70 32.75
CA TYR A 687 -7.87 13.53 31.77
C TYR A 687 -6.46 13.55 32.39
N VAL A 688 -6.22 14.44 33.36
CA VAL A 688 -4.91 14.54 34.03
C VAL A 688 -4.61 13.26 34.82
N ALA A 689 -5.63 12.70 35.48
CA ALA A 689 -5.49 11.41 36.15
C ALA A 689 -5.29 10.26 35.16
N VAL A 690 -6.04 10.22 34.05
CA VAL A 690 -5.87 9.23 32.97
C VAL A 690 -4.46 9.26 32.42
N LEU A 691 -3.93 10.44 32.10
CA LEU A 691 -2.56 10.64 31.64
C LEU A 691 -1.54 10.06 32.63
N ARG A 692 -1.62 10.45 33.92
CA ARG A 692 -0.66 10.01 34.93
C ARG A 692 -0.70 8.50 35.11
N LEU A 693 -1.90 7.93 35.20
CA LEU A 693 -2.10 6.49 35.38
C LEU A 693 -1.68 5.69 34.14
N ALA A 694 -2.01 6.16 32.93
CA ALA A 694 -1.57 5.50 31.69
C ALA A 694 -0.04 5.48 31.59
N HIS A 695 0.63 6.57 31.97
CA HIS A 695 2.10 6.62 32.02
C HIS A 695 2.69 5.71 33.10
N GLU A 696 2.07 5.64 34.28
CA GLU A 696 2.47 4.75 35.38
C GLU A 696 2.36 3.28 34.92
N ILE A 697 1.21 2.88 34.37
CA ILE A 697 0.99 1.52 33.83
C ILE A 697 2.01 1.20 32.73
N ARG A 698 2.23 2.13 31.79
CA ARG A 698 3.19 1.95 30.69
C ARG A 698 4.60 1.73 31.22
N ASN A 699 5.01 2.51 32.22
CA ASN A 699 6.34 2.41 32.82
C ASN A 699 6.51 1.12 33.65
N GLU A 700 5.50 0.75 34.45
CA GLU A 700 5.50 -0.50 35.22
C GLU A 700 5.47 -1.75 34.31
N SER A 701 4.81 -1.66 33.16
CA SER A 701 4.66 -2.75 32.19
C SER A 701 5.79 -2.81 31.16
N ASN A 702 6.68 -1.82 31.10
CA ASN A 702 7.77 -1.80 30.13
C ASN A 702 8.88 -2.78 30.54
N ASP A 703 9.01 -3.88 29.80
CA ASP A 703 10.05 -4.90 29.95
C ASP A 703 11.33 -4.59 29.15
N GLY A 704 11.39 -3.43 28.50
CA GLY A 704 12.46 -3.00 27.60
C GLY A 704 12.08 -3.03 26.12
N THR A 705 10.91 -3.53 25.76
CA THR A 705 10.41 -3.52 24.36
C THR A 705 9.84 -2.17 23.94
N ASP A 706 9.39 -1.34 24.89
CA ASP A 706 8.86 0.00 24.62
C ASP A 706 9.96 1.06 24.80
N LEU A 707 10.04 2.02 23.88
CA LEU A 707 10.95 3.16 23.94
C LEU A 707 10.56 4.19 25.00
N PHE A 708 9.33 4.13 25.53
CA PHE A 708 8.87 5.04 26.58
C PHE A 708 9.49 4.69 27.94
N GLN A 709 10.18 5.66 28.55
CA GLN A 709 10.71 5.56 29.91
C GLN A 709 10.34 6.79 30.73
N SER A 710 9.87 6.57 31.96
CA SER A 710 9.71 7.64 32.93
C SER A 710 11.05 7.97 33.57
N ILE A 711 11.39 9.26 33.64
CA ILE A 711 12.62 9.74 34.27
C ILE A 711 12.25 10.38 35.61
N SER A 712 12.80 9.86 36.71
CA SER A 712 12.77 10.50 38.01
C SER A 712 14.08 11.24 38.26
N LEU A 713 13.99 12.54 38.51
CA LEU A 713 15.15 13.37 38.85
C LEU A 713 15.32 13.43 40.37
N PRO A 714 16.52 13.15 40.90
CA PRO A 714 16.81 13.26 42.33
C PRO A 714 16.81 14.73 42.78
N SER A 715 16.52 14.96 44.06
CA SER A 715 16.46 16.32 44.63
C SER A 715 17.84 16.97 44.77
N ASP A 716 18.91 16.17 44.83
CA ASP A 716 20.28 16.67 44.90
C ASP A 716 20.73 17.15 43.50
N PRO A 717 21.19 18.41 43.35
CA PRO A 717 21.58 18.95 42.05
C PRO A 717 22.76 18.22 41.39
N GLU A 718 23.72 17.69 42.15
CA GLU A 718 24.87 16.98 41.57
C GLU A 718 24.46 15.59 41.07
N GLU A 719 23.69 14.84 41.85
CA GLU A 719 23.06 13.60 41.38
C GLU A 719 22.15 13.86 40.17
N MET A 720 21.38 14.95 40.18
CA MET A 720 20.48 15.28 39.07
C MET A 720 21.25 15.49 37.77
N ILE A 721 22.37 16.23 37.82
CA ILE A 721 23.25 16.43 36.67
C ILE A 721 23.81 15.08 36.18
N ASN A 722 24.22 14.20 37.08
CA ASN A 722 24.73 12.88 36.69
C ASN A 722 23.65 12.02 36.03
N VAL A 723 22.43 12.02 36.57
CA VAL A 723 21.28 11.33 35.98
C VAL A 723 20.95 11.89 34.59
N ILE A 724 20.92 13.21 34.43
CA ILE A 724 20.72 13.84 33.10
C ILE A 724 21.82 13.43 32.12
N LYS A 725 23.08 13.38 32.55
CA LYS A 725 24.21 12.93 31.71
C LYS A 725 24.07 11.47 31.26
N ASP A 726 23.47 10.61 32.09
CA ASP A 726 23.24 9.21 31.74
C ASP A 726 22.13 9.03 30.68
N PHE A 727 21.13 9.92 30.67
CA PHE A 727 20.07 9.92 29.66
C PHE A 727 20.43 10.63 28.35
N LEU A 728 21.33 11.61 28.39
CA LEU A 728 21.82 12.25 27.18
C LEU A 728 22.60 11.21 26.34
N PRO A 729 22.41 11.20 25.01
CA PRO A 729 23.12 10.27 24.15
C PRO A 729 24.64 10.45 24.36
N LYS A 730 25.27 9.43 24.94
CA LYS A 730 26.73 9.34 25.02
C LYS A 730 27.23 9.30 23.59
N LYS A 731 28.34 9.97 23.28
CA LYS A 731 29.00 9.79 21.97
C LYS A 731 29.33 8.31 21.83
N GLU A 732 28.48 7.56 21.12
CA GLU A 732 28.76 6.18 20.79
C GLU A 732 30.11 6.10 20.07
N PRO A 733 30.85 4.98 20.17
CA PRO A 733 31.93 4.74 19.23
C PRO A 733 31.38 4.94 17.82
N LYS A 734 31.93 5.95 17.13
CA LYS A 734 31.45 6.44 15.83
C LYS A 734 31.09 5.25 14.95
N GLN A 735 29.80 5.13 14.60
CA GLN A 735 29.33 4.08 13.71
C GLN A 735 30.18 4.10 12.43
N ASP A 736 30.67 2.94 11.98
CA ASP A 736 31.54 2.81 10.80
C ASP A 736 30.97 3.53 9.55
N LEU A 737 29.64 3.66 9.47
CA LEU A 737 28.89 4.36 8.43
C LEU A 737 29.20 5.86 8.33
N ASN A 738 29.50 6.56 9.43
CA ASN A 738 29.82 7.99 9.41
C ASN A 738 31.21 8.27 8.85
N ILE A 739 32.11 7.29 8.91
CA ILE A 739 33.51 7.40 8.47
C ILE A 739 33.65 7.00 6.99
N ASN A 740 32.73 6.19 6.46
CA ASN A 740 32.81 5.72 5.08
C ASN A 740 32.36 6.79 4.06
N GLU A 741 33.32 7.34 3.32
CA GLU A 741 33.09 8.35 2.27
C GLU A 741 32.40 7.81 1.00
N ASN A 742 32.24 6.49 0.87
CA ASN A 742 31.57 5.88 -0.29
C ASN A 742 30.05 5.78 -0.12
N ILE A 743 29.52 6.14 1.04
CA ILE A 743 28.07 6.20 1.28
C ILE A 743 27.63 7.66 1.10
N PRO A 744 26.60 7.93 0.28
CA PRO A 744 26.05 9.28 0.16
C PRO A 744 25.77 9.92 1.52
N VAL A 745 26.15 11.18 1.70
CA VAL A 745 25.87 11.99 2.90
C VAL A 745 24.37 12.06 3.14
N ASN A 746 23.57 12.27 2.08
CA ASN A 746 22.12 12.35 2.19
C ASN A 746 21.50 11.07 2.79
N PHE A 747 22.12 9.90 2.56
CA PHE A 747 21.62 8.63 3.11
C PHE A 747 21.94 8.49 4.61
N ARG A 748 22.80 9.34 5.14
CA ARG A 748 23.25 9.32 6.53
C ARG A 748 22.63 10.44 7.37
N LEU A 749 21.91 11.39 6.77
CA LEU A 749 21.37 12.55 7.49
C LEU A 749 20.43 12.15 8.62
N ASP A 750 19.52 11.21 8.38
CA ASP A 750 18.60 10.72 9.42
C ASP A 750 19.30 9.95 10.54
N LEU A 751 20.46 9.33 10.25
CA LEU A 751 21.33 8.71 11.28
C LEU A 751 22.06 9.76 12.12
N ILE A 752 22.37 10.92 11.53
CA ILE A 752 23.09 12.02 12.19
C ILE A 752 22.14 12.82 13.10
N ALA A 753 20.99 13.26 12.57
CA ALA A 753 19.97 13.92 13.36
C ALA A 753 18.57 13.62 12.79
N LYS A 754 17.90 12.66 13.42
CA LYS A 754 16.57 12.19 13.04
C LYS A 754 15.56 13.34 13.02
N ASN A 755 14.80 13.46 11.93
CA ASN A 755 13.77 14.49 11.70
C ASN A 755 14.28 15.95 11.72
N GLU A 756 15.60 16.20 11.71
CA GLU A 756 16.20 17.54 11.74
C GLU A 756 17.23 17.69 10.60
N GLN A 757 16.80 17.55 9.35
CA GLN A 757 17.67 17.47 8.17
C GLN A 757 18.60 18.68 7.99
N VAL A 758 18.16 19.90 8.32
CA VAL A 758 19.00 21.12 8.27
C VAL A 758 20.13 21.04 9.28
N LYS A 759 19.83 20.58 10.50
CA LYS A 759 20.83 20.39 11.55
C LYS A 759 21.77 19.23 11.21
N ALA A 760 21.25 18.11 10.69
CA ALA A 760 22.06 17.00 10.20
C ALA A 760 23.05 17.46 9.13
N SER A 761 22.59 18.28 8.19
CA SER A 761 23.43 18.86 7.13
C SER A 761 24.50 19.79 7.71
N LEU A 762 24.13 20.64 8.68
CA LEU A 762 25.10 21.53 9.35
C LEU A 762 26.15 20.74 10.12
N ILE A 763 25.77 19.68 10.84
CA ILE A 763 26.71 18.78 11.53
C ILE A 763 27.64 18.12 10.52
N SER A 764 27.10 17.62 9.40
CA SER A 764 27.89 17.02 8.32
C SER A 764 28.95 17.97 7.75
N LEU A 765 28.64 19.27 7.69
CA LEU A 765 29.54 20.32 7.19
C LEU A 765 30.47 20.91 8.27
N THR A 766 30.36 20.48 9.53
CA THR A 766 31.14 21.06 10.64
C THR A 766 31.83 20.02 11.54
N ASP A 767 31.62 18.72 11.30
CA ASP A 767 32.32 17.63 11.99
C ASP A 767 33.31 16.91 11.05
N LYS A 768 34.62 17.05 11.32
CA LYS A 768 35.73 16.42 10.56
C LYS A 768 35.70 14.90 10.53
N ASN A 769 34.91 14.29 11.41
CA ASN A 769 34.76 12.85 11.50
C ASN A 769 33.80 12.30 10.43
N ILE A 770 32.90 13.14 9.92
CA ILE A 770 32.01 12.79 8.82
C ILE A 770 32.81 12.97 7.52
N LYS A 771 33.11 11.87 6.84
CA LYS A 771 33.86 11.93 5.58
C LYS A 771 32.94 12.16 4.40
N ILE A 772 33.32 13.10 3.56
CA ILE A 772 32.62 13.53 2.34
C ILE A 772 33.64 13.51 1.20
N LYS A 773 33.28 12.83 0.11
CA LYS A 773 34.15 12.65 -1.04
C LYS A 773 34.25 13.95 -1.86
N ASP A 774 35.41 14.18 -2.47
CA ASP A 774 35.69 15.36 -3.28
C ASP A 774 34.82 15.42 -4.55
N PHE A 775 34.84 16.56 -5.24
CA PHE A 775 34.04 16.78 -6.45
C PHE A 775 34.69 16.15 -7.69
N GLU A 776 33.87 15.69 -8.64
CA GLU A 776 34.32 15.32 -9.99
C GLU A 776 33.65 16.23 -11.03
N ALA A 777 34.39 16.60 -12.08
CA ALA A 777 33.85 17.31 -13.21
C ALA A 777 33.02 16.37 -14.09
N GLY A 778 31.89 16.86 -14.61
CA GLY A 778 30.99 16.12 -15.47
C GLY A 778 29.52 16.26 -15.11
N GLY A 779 28.68 16.20 -16.13
CA GLY A 779 27.25 16.47 -16.04
C GLY A 779 26.82 17.42 -17.14
N ASP A 780 25.55 17.77 -17.13
CA ASP A 780 24.95 18.73 -18.06
C ASP A 780 25.10 20.17 -17.52
N ASP A 781 24.88 21.13 -18.41
CA ASP A 781 24.79 22.54 -18.06
C ASP A 781 23.38 22.92 -17.56
N ILE A 782 23.32 23.98 -16.76
CA ILE A 782 22.06 24.54 -16.26
C ILE A 782 21.40 25.32 -17.39
N GLU A 783 20.30 24.78 -17.90
CA GLU A 783 19.47 25.42 -18.94
C GLU A 783 18.14 25.99 -18.38
N GLY A 784 17.84 25.74 -17.10
CA GLY A 784 16.59 26.16 -16.45
C GLY A 784 16.58 25.83 -14.95
N ASP A 785 15.39 25.62 -14.39
CA ASP A 785 15.20 25.24 -12.98
C ASP A 785 15.82 23.86 -12.69
N ILE A 786 16.46 23.70 -11.53
CA ILE A 786 17.20 22.48 -11.14
C ILE A 786 16.68 21.90 -9.83
N SER A 787 16.55 20.57 -9.75
CA SER A 787 16.22 19.88 -8.50
C SER A 787 17.47 19.73 -7.63
N THR A 788 17.34 19.82 -6.30
CA THR A 788 18.45 19.73 -5.35
C THR A 788 17.98 19.13 -4.02
N ASP A 789 18.92 18.87 -3.10
CA ASP A 789 18.67 18.44 -1.73
C ASP A 789 19.03 19.52 -0.67
N ILE A 790 18.54 19.33 0.56
CA ILE A 790 18.82 20.23 1.70
C ILE A 790 20.32 20.31 1.99
N PHE A 791 21.06 19.20 1.90
CA PHE A 791 22.49 19.18 2.17
C PHE A 791 23.24 20.15 1.25
N THR A 792 22.90 20.15 -0.04
CA THR A 792 23.46 21.03 -1.06
C THR A 792 23.07 22.49 -0.84
N ILE A 793 21.83 22.75 -0.44
CA ILE A 793 21.40 24.10 -0.02
C ILE A 793 22.23 24.58 1.17
N CYS A 794 22.41 23.75 2.20
CA CYS A 794 23.24 24.08 3.35
C CYS A 794 24.72 24.30 2.97
N TYR A 795 25.25 23.53 2.01
CA TYR A 795 26.59 23.73 1.46
C TYR A 795 26.73 25.09 0.78
N ILE A 796 25.76 25.50 -0.04
CA ILE A 796 25.76 26.83 -0.68
C ILE A 796 25.71 27.94 0.38
N CYS A 797 24.84 27.79 1.39
CA CYS A 797 24.64 28.79 2.43
C CYS A 797 25.83 28.95 3.38
N ILE A 798 26.51 27.86 3.77
CA ILE A 798 27.66 27.94 4.68
C ILE A 798 28.89 28.59 4.04
N ASN A 799 28.95 28.58 2.70
CA ASN A 799 30.02 29.15 1.89
C ASN A 799 29.70 30.53 1.30
N SER A 800 28.52 31.10 1.59
CA SER A 800 28.07 32.40 1.05
C SER A 800 28.02 32.46 -0.48
N PHE A 801 27.65 31.36 -1.13
CA PHE A 801 27.49 31.28 -2.60
C PHE A 801 26.08 31.69 -3.08
N VAL A 802 25.17 32.04 -2.18
CA VAL A 802 23.75 32.31 -2.51
C VAL A 802 23.60 33.43 -3.55
N ASN A 803 24.34 34.52 -3.43
CA ASN A 803 24.24 35.68 -4.33
C ASN A 803 24.55 35.32 -5.79
N PHE A 804 25.49 34.39 -6.03
CA PHE A 804 25.80 33.92 -7.37
C PHE A 804 24.56 33.31 -8.06
N PHE A 805 23.84 32.43 -7.36
CA PHE A 805 22.65 31.78 -7.90
C PHE A 805 21.49 32.75 -8.07
N ILE A 806 21.33 33.72 -7.14
CA ILE A 806 20.32 34.77 -7.25
C ILE A 806 20.55 35.64 -8.50
N GLU A 807 21.78 36.13 -8.71
CA GLU A 807 22.07 37.01 -9.85
C GLU A 807 22.05 36.30 -11.20
N LYS A 808 22.35 35.00 -11.21
CA LYS A 808 22.23 34.15 -12.40
C LYS A 808 20.79 33.71 -12.68
N ASP A 809 19.84 34.09 -11.83
CA ASP A 809 18.43 33.68 -11.87
C ASP A 809 18.22 32.16 -11.89
N ILE A 810 19.12 31.41 -11.24
CA ILE A 810 19.02 29.95 -11.12
C ILE A 810 18.05 29.63 -9.98
N LYS A 811 16.99 28.88 -10.29
CA LYS A 811 15.99 28.46 -9.30
C LYS A 811 16.24 27.04 -8.83
N PHE A 812 16.11 26.83 -7.53
CA PHE A 812 16.21 25.51 -6.92
C PHE A 812 14.82 24.94 -6.70
N LEU A 813 14.59 23.72 -7.19
CA LEU A 813 13.37 22.98 -6.96
C LEU A 813 13.57 22.04 -5.77
N LEU A 814 12.70 22.18 -4.76
CA LEU A 814 12.64 21.29 -3.60
C LEU A 814 11.23 20.70 -3.48
N ILE A 815 11.12 19.55 -2.82
CA ILE A 815 9.82 19.06 -2.38
C ILE A 815 9.27 19.93 -1.25
N GLU A 816 7.95 19.88 -1.04
CA GLU A 816 7.26 20.67 -0.04
C GLU A 816 7.78 20.40 1.38
N GLU A 817 8.09 19.14 1.69
CA GLU A 817 8.65 18.71 2.97
C GLU A 817 9.99 19.38 3.27
N ASP A 818 10.94 19.32 2.32
CA ASP A 818 12.27 19.91 2.46
C ASP A 818 12.20 21.44 2.63
N ALA A 819 11.36 22.11 1.82
CA ALA A 819 11.14 23.55 1.93
C ALA A 819 10.52 23.94 3.28
N LYS A 820 9.56 23.14 3.78
CA LYS A 820 8.98 23.32 5.13
C LYS A 820 10.01 23.06 6.23
N ALA A 821 10.87 22.04 6.10
CA ALA A 821 11.91 21.75 7.08
C ALA A 821 12.88 22.93 7.25
N ILE A 822 13.29 23.57 6.13
CA ILE A 822 14.10 24.79 6.17
C ILE A 822 13.36 25.93 6.88
N LYS A 823 12.09 26.14 6.55
CA LYS A 823 11.27 27.20 7.14
C LYS A 823 11.06 27.00 8.65
N LEU A 824 10.66 25.81 9.07
CA LEU A 824 10.43 25.47 10.48
C LEU A 824 11.71 25.58 11.31
N TRP A 825 12.86 25.19 10.75
CA TRP A 825 14.14 25.33 11.43
C TRP A 825 14.52 26.80 11.64
N LEU A 826 14.27 27.66 10.64
CA LEU A 826 14.48 29.10 10.77
C LEU A 826 13.55 29.72 11.82
N GLU A 827 12.25 29.40 11.78
CA GLU A 827 11.26 29.86 12.76
C GLU A 827 11.67 29.44 14.19
N ALA A 828 12.05 28.17 14.37
CA ALA A 828 12.48 27.65 15.67
C ALA A 828 13.72 28.37 16.21
N ILE A 829 14.73 28.66 15.38
CA ILE A 829 15.93 29.35 15.84
C ILE A 829 15.68 30.84 16.07
N GLU A 830 14.71 31.43 15.38
CA GLU A 830 14.36 32.83 15.60
C GLU A 830 13.64 33.06 16.93
N GLU A 831 12.89 32.07 17.42
CA GLU A 831 12.28 32.07 18.74
C GLU A 831 13.33 32.13 19.87
N ASP A 832 13.11 33.03 20.84
CA ASP A 832 14.03 33.24 21.96
C ASP A 832 14.12 32.04 22.92
N GLU A 833 13.15 31.11 22.85
CA GLU A 833 13.07 29.94 23.73
C GLU A 833 13.85 28.71 23.23
N TYR A 834 14.38 28.73 21.99
CA TYR A 834 15.09 27.58 21.42
C TYR A 834 16.30 27.18 22.25
N LYS A 835 16.32 25.92 22.69
CA LYS A 835 17.39 25.31 23.49
C LYS A 835 17.60 23.88 23.07
N THR A 836 18.86 23.51 22.85
CA THR A 836 19.27 22.11 22.70
C THR A 836 20.30 21.76 23.76
N ILE A 837 20.21 20.55 24.31
CA ILE A 837 21.10 20.04 25.35
C ILE A 837 21.83 18.82 24.79
N GLY A 838 23.15 18.76 24.99
CA GLY A 838 23.96 17.62 24.61
C GLY A 838 25.22 17.51 25.45
N LEU A 839 26.05 16.50 25.19
CA LEU A 839 27.36 16.35 25.84
C LEU A 839 28.46 16.90 24.92
N ASN A 840 29.38 17.68 25.48
CA ASN A 840 30.60 18.08 24.77
C ASN A 840 31.66 16.97 24.78
N GLU A 841 32.81 17.20 24.13
CA GLU A 841 33.91 16.23 24.04
C GLU A 841 34.48 15.80 25.40
N ASN A 842 34.28 16.62 26.44
CA ASN A 842 34.75 16.35 27.79
C ASN A 842 33.68 15.68 28.67
N GLY A 843 32.53 15.29 28.09
CA GLY A 843 31.42 14.67 28.83
C GLY A 843 30.63 15.63 29.72
N ASN A 844 30.77 16.94 29.50
CA ASN A 844 30.01 17.97 30.20
C ASN A 844 28.77 18.35 29.42
N ILE A 845 27.71 18.72 30.13
CA ILE A 845 26.48 19.23 29.52
C ILE A 845 26.81 20.55 28.80
N ASN A 846 26.43 20.62 27.53
CA ASN A 846 26.48 21.80 26.69
C ASN A 846 25.06 22.17 26.27
N ILE A 847 24.71 23.45 26.44
CA ILE A 847 23.40 23.99 26.08
C ILE A 847 23.62 25.00 24.96
N ASN A 848 23.06 24.74 23.77
CA ASN A 848 23.03 25.72 22.70
C ASN A 848 21.67 26.42 22.69
N THR A 849 21.69 27.75 22.73
CA THR A 849 20.50 28.60 22.70
C THR A 849 20.34 29.24 21.32
N SER A 850 19.16 29.81 21.05
CA SER A 850 18.95 30.68 19.88
C SER A 850 20.06 31.74 19.75
N GLU A 851 20.39 32.43 20.85
CA GLU A 851 21.41 33.48 20.89
C GLU A 851 22.80 32.96 20.53
N SER A 852 23.19 31.79 21.05
CA SER A 852 24.50 31.21 20.72
C SER A 852 24.56 30.82 19.24
N ILE A 853 23.51 30.20 18.71
CA ILE A 853 23.44 29.81 17.29
C ILE A 853 23.48 31.04 16.38
N LYS A 854 22.70 32.09 16.66
CA LYS A 854 22.70 33.34 15.91
C LYS A 854 24.09 34.00 15.92
N THR A 855 24.81 33.92 17.04
CA THR A 855 26.17 34.47 17.17
C THR A 855 27.19 33.70 16.31
N TYR A 856 27.14 32.37 16.29
CA TYR A 856 28.11 31.54 15.54
C TYR A 856 27.73 31.29 14.07
N HIS A 857 26.44 31.32 13.75
CA HIS A 857 25.89 30.95 12.44
C HIS A 857 25.03 32.05 11.79
N GLY A 858 25.13 33.30 12.25
CA GLY A 858 24.31 34.42 11.72
C GLY A 858 24.39 34.62 10.21
N GLU A 859 25.57 34.48 9.61
CA GLU A 859 25.74 34.57 8.15
C GLU A 859 25.05 33.41 7.41
N PHE A 860 25.15 32.19 7.93
CA PHE A 860 24.46 31.02 7.39
C PHE A 860 22.94 31.21 7.45
N ILE A 861 22.41 31.71 8.58
CA ILE A 861 20.97 31.98 8.76
C ILE A 861 20.50 33.03 7.74
N LYS A 862 21.26 34.11 7.57
CA LYS A 862 20.96 35.14 6.56
C LYS A 862 20.94 34.56 5.15
N ASN A 863 21.95 33.78 4.80
CA ASN A 863 22.05 33.12 3.49
C ASN A 863 20.88 32.15 3.26
N LEU A 864 20.43 31.45 4.31
CA LEU A 864 19.28 30.55 4.25
C LEU A 864 17.95 31.31 4.02
N HIS A 865 17.79 32.51 4.58
CA HIS A 865 16.69 33.42 4.24
C HIS A 865 16.75 33.92 2.80
N ASP A 866 17.94 34.24 2.31
CA ASP A 866 18.11 34.75 0.96
C ASP A 866 17.85 33.66 -0.10
N ILE A 867 18.31 32.43 0.12
CA ILE A 867 18.10 31.32 -0.82
C ILE A 867 16.62 30.89 -0.90
N GLN A 868 15.83 31.05 0.17
CA GLN A 868 14.39 30.77 0.15
C GLN A 868 13.65 31.55 -0.95
N LYS A 869 14.14 32.74 -1.34
CA LYS A 869 13.55 33.58 -2.40
C LYS A 869 13.66 32.95 -3.79
N ILE A 870 14.59 32.02 -3.98
CA ILE A 870 14.82 31.32 -5.25
C ILE A 870 14.48 29.83 -5.19
N ILE A 871 14.03 29.33 -4.03
CA ILE A 871 13.47 27.98 -3.89
C ILE A 871 12.03 28.00 -4.42
N ARG A 872 11.71 27.03 -5.29
CA ARG A 872 10.36 26.74 -5.75
C ARG A 872 9.99 25.34 -5.30
N ILE A 873 8.76 25.21 -4.81
CA ILE A 873 8.22 23.89 -4.47
C ILE A 873 7.80 23.22 -5.78
N HIS A 874 8.28 21.99 -6.00
CA HIS A 874 7.80 21.13 -7.07
C HIS A 874 7.15 19.87 -6.50
N TYR A 875 6.18 19.35 -7.24
CA TYR A 875 5.45 18.14 -6.91
C TYR A 875 5.77 17.03 -7.91
N PRO A 876 5.82 15.76 -7.47
CA PRO A 876 6.01 14.65 -8.40
C PRO A 876 4.80 14.53 -9.33
N LYS A 877 5.05 14.20 -10.60
CA LYS A 877 3.99 13.72 -11.50
C LYS A 877 3.70 12.26 -11.21
N ILE A 878 2.47 11.81 -11.42
CA ILE A 878 2.12 10.39 -11.27
C ILE A 878 3.00 9.59 -12.24
N GLY A 879 3.89 8.79 -11.66
CA GLY A 879 4.86 7.96 -12.36
C GLY A 879 5.15 6.70 -11.57
N ASN A 880 6.01 5.84 -12.11
CA ASN A 880 6.43 4.62 -11.45
C ASN A 880 7.75 4.87 -10.71
N ILE A 881 7.84 4.41 -9.46
CA ILE A 881 9.08 4.41 -8.69
C ILE A 881 9.99 3.30 -9.23
N PRO A 882 11.25 3.61 -9.61
CA PRO A 882 12.24 2.59 -9.96
C PRO A 882 12.48 1.59 -8.82
N ASN A 883 12.62 0.31 -9.15
CA ASN A 883 12.84 -0.76 -8.18
C ASN A 883 14.08 -0.53 -7.31
N GLU A 884 15.13 0.08 -7.88
CA GLU A 884 16.36 0.41 -7.18
C GLU A 884 16.14 1.39 -6.01
N LEU A 885 15.16 2.29 -6.12
CA LEU A 885 14.78 3.22 -5.05
C LEU A 885 13.96 2.54 -3.96
N ASN A 886 13.10 1.58 -4.32
CA ASN A 886 12.32 0.81 -3.35
C ASN A 886 13.21 0.03 -2.37
N ILE A 887 14.35 -0.50 -2.84
CA ILE A 887 15.34 -1.19 -2.00
C ILE A 887 15.94 -0.22 -0.96
N LEU A 888 16.16 1.04 -1.33
CA LEU A 888 16.76 2.05 -0.46
C LEU A 888 15.79 2.62 0.59
N ARG A 889 14.48 2.41 0.43
CA ARG A 889 13.44 2.97 1.31
C ARG A 889 13.61 2.62 2.77
N LYS A 890 14.06 1.40 3.07
CA LYS A 890 14.31 0.96 4.46
C LYS A 890 15.49 1.68 5.12
N PHE A 891 16.38 2.31 4.35
CA PHE A 891 17.65 2.87 4.85
C PHE A 891 17.69 4.41 4.84
N VAL A 892 17.03 5.05 3.88
CA VAL A 892 17.25 6.48 3.57
C VAL A 892 16.09 7.39 4.02
N GLY A 893 14.94 6.81 4.35
CA GLY A 893 13.73 7.56 4.69
C GLY A 893 12.92 8.00 3.47
N ASP A 894 11.63 8.30 3.69
CA ASP A 894 10.66 8.54 2.61
C ASP A 894 10.85 9.91 1.93
N ASP A 895 11.24 10.95 2.67
CA ASP A 895 11.32 12.33 2.15
C ASP A 895 12.41 12.49 1.08
N TYR A 896 13.61 11.97 1.34
CA TYR A 896 14.70 12.07 0.39
C TYR A 896 14.43 11.24 -0.89
N LEU A 897 13.80 10.07 -0.74
CA LEU A 897 13.37 9.29 -1.90
C LEU A 897 12.27 9.99 -2.71
N LYS A 898 11.35 10.67 -2.03
CA LYS A 898 10.33 11.50 -2.69
C LYS A 898 10.98 12.61 -3.52
N ASN A 899 12.05 13.23 -3.03
CA ASN A 899 12.79 14.25 -3.77
C ASN A 899 13.38 13.67 -5.08
N ILE A 900 14.08 12.53 -5.00
CA ILE A 900 14.62 11.84 -6.18
C ILE A 900 13.51 11.44 -7.15
N TYR A 901 12.44 10.81 -6.65
CA TYR A 901 11.28 10.41 -7.43
C TYR A 901 10.64 11.61 -8.15
N THR A 902 10.56 12.77 -7.49
CA THR A 902 10.05 14.01 -8.08
C THR A 902 10.91 14.48 -9.24
N SER A 903 12.24 14.37 -9.14
CA SER A 903 13.15 14.71 -10.23
C SER A 903 13.04 13.74 -11.42
N ILE A 904 12.89 12.44 -11.16
CA ILE A 904 12.72 11.42 -12.19
C ILE A 904 11.42 11.64 -12.97
N THR A 905 10.29 11.78 -12.28
CA THR A 905 8.98 11.92 -12.91
C THR A 905 8.81 13.24 -13.66
N ASN A 906 9.42 14.32 -13.16
CA ASN A 906 9.44 15.61 -13.84
C ASN A 906 10.52 15.73 -14.92
N LYS A 907 11.46 14.77 -14.99
CA LYS A 907 12.65 14.81 -15.87
C LYS A 907 13.50 16.07 -15.67
N THR A 908 13.59 16.56 -14.43
CA THR A 908 14.40 17.72 -14.06
C THR A 908 15.84 17.27 -13.76
N PRO A 909 16.86 18.04 -14.17
CA PRO A 909 18.23 17.70 -13.86
C PRO A 909 18.52 17.93 -12.37
N TYR A 910 19.32 17.03 -11.79
CA TYR A 910 19.64 17.03 -10.35
C TYR A 910 21.00 17.69 -10.08
N PHE A 911 21.05 18.60 -9.12
CA PHE A 911 22.23 19.32 -8.67
C PHE A 911 22.53 18.95 -7.22
N THR A 912 23.70 18.36 -6.95
CA THR A 912 24.05 17.91 -5.59
C THR A 912 25.53 18.08 -5.28
N ALA A 913 25.83 18.46 -4.04
CA ALA A 913 27.18 18.54 -3.49
C ALA A 913 27.75 17.16 -3.12
N ASP A 914 26.93 16.10 -3.17
CA ASP A 914 27.32 14.74 -2.85
C ASP A 914 27.71 13.96 -4.11
N LEU A 915 29.01 13.74 -4.30
CA LEU A 915 29.53 13.00 -5.46
C LEU A 915 28.98 11.56 -5.53
N MET A 916 28.85 10.87 -4.39
CA MET A 916 28.38 9.48 -4.40
C MET A 916 26.91 9.40 -4.80
N ALA A 917 26.08 10.36 -4.35
CA ALA A 917 24.70 10.50 -4.83
C ALA A 917 24.66 10.79 -6.33
N ASN A 918 25.49 11.73 -6.82
CA ASN A 918 25.58 12.07 -8.24
C ASN A 918 25.92 10.84 -9.12
N ILE A 919 26.94 10.07 -8.73
CA ILE A 919 27.34 8.83 -9.43
C ILE A 919 26.18 7.83 -9.46
N TYR A 920 25.48 7.65 -8.33
CA TYR A 920 24.34 6.74 -8.24
C TYR A 920 23.20 7.19 -9.17
N PHE A 921 22.82 8.47 -9.14
CA PHE A 921 21.77 9.02 -9.99
C PHE A 921 22.09 8.86 -11.48
N ARG A 922 23.33 9.10 -11.87
CA ARG A 922 23.75 9.00 -13.27
C ARG A 922 23.87 7.55 -13.76
N LYS A 923 24.47 6.65 -12.97
CA LYS A 923 24.80 5.28 -13.41
C LYS A 923 23.69 4.27 -13.17
N VAL A 924 22.92 4.43 -12.10
CA VAL A 924 21.89 3.47 -11.68
C VAL A 924 20.51 3.94 -12.08
N LEU A 925 20.17 5.20 -11.79
CA LEU A 925 18.83 5.74 -12.09
C LEU A 925 18.71 6.41 -13.47
N ASN A 926 19.82 6.50 -14.20
CA ASN A 926 19.90 7.16 -15.52
C ASN A 926 19.30 8.59 -15.52
N MET A 927 19.51 9.33 -14.43
CA MET A 927 19.07 10.71 -14.28
C MET A 927 20.02 11.69 -14.93
N LYS A 928 19.48 12.82 -15.41
CA LYS A 928 20.30 13.98 -15.77
C LYS A 928 20.85 14.62 -14.51
N VAL A 929 22.17 14.83 -14.48
CA VAL A 929 22.87 15.45 -13.35
C VAL A 929 23.63 16.67 -13.86
N ILE A 930 23.63 17.75 -13.09
CA ILE A 930 24.35 18.98 -13.40
C ILE A 930 25.81 18.87 -12.95
N ASP A 931 26.73 19.48 -13.69
CA ASP A 931 28.14 19.59 -13.30
C ASP A 931 28.32 20.50 -12.08
N PHE A 932 28.20 19.93 -10.88
CA PHE A 932 28.36 20.64 -9.62
C PHE A 932 29.72 21.35 -9.51
N HIS A 933 30.79 20.68 -9.92
CA HIS A 933 32.15 21.22 -9.85
C HIS A 933 32.31 22.48 -10.69
N LYS A 934 31.71 22.54 -11.89
CA LYS A 934 31.71 23.75 -12.73
C LYS A 934 31.07 24.95 -12.02
N TYR A 935 29.83 24.80 -11.53
CA TYR A 935 29.08 25.92 -10.98
C TYR A 935 29.62 26.41 -9.63
N ILE A 936 30.12 25.52 -8.77
CA ILE A 936 30.73 25.98 -7.51
C ILE A 936 32.07 26.69 -7.78
N ASN A 937 32.86 26.28 -8.78
CA ASN A 937 34.06 27.04 -9.15
C ASN A 937 33.72 28.43 -9.70
N GLU A 938 32.63 28.58 -10.43
CA GLU A 938 32.12 29.89 -10.86
C GLU A 938 31.63 30.72 -9.67
N ALA A 939 30.89 30.12 -8.73
CA ALA A 939 30.44 30.76 -7.51
C ALA A 939 31.61 31.24 -6.65
N VAL A 940 32.67 30.44 -6.51
CA VAL A 940 33.92 30.87 -5.85
C VAL A 940 34.49 32.08 -6.56
N LYS A 941 34.61 32.10 -7.89
CA LYS A 941 35.15 33.28 -8.59
C LYS A 941 34.30 34.54 -8.40
N TYR A 942 33.00 34.37 -8.22
CA TYR A 942 32.03 35.44 -8.05
C TYR A 942 32.02 36.03 -6.62
N THR A 943 32.01 35.19 -5.59
CA THR A 943 31.86 35.62 -4.19
C THR A 943 33.16 36.21 -3.64
N PRO A 944 33.19 37.41 -3.03
CA PRO A 944 34.42 37.98 -2.45
C PRO A 944 35.06 37.09 -1.37
N TYR A 945 36.40 37.09 -1.26
CA TYR A 945 37.12 36.27 -0.27
C TYR A 945 36.61 36.45 1.16
N ARG A 946 36.28 37.69 1.55
CA ARG A 946 35.79 38.01 2.90
C ARG A 946 34.52 37.23 3.27
N GLU A 947 33.63 36.99 2.32
CA GLU A 947 32.36 36.28 2.54
C GLU A 947 32.56 34.76 2.53
N ARG A 948 33.43 34.25 1.64
CA ARG A 948 33.72 32.81 1.53
C ARG A 948 34.85 32.31 2.44
N GLU A 949 35.48 33.18 3.23
CA GLU A 949 36.62 32.85 4.10
C GLU A 949 36.26 31.73 5.09
N ARG A 950 35.03 31.74 5.63
CA ARG A 950 34.53 30.68 6.52
C ARG A 950 34.63 29.30 5.88
N GLY A 951 34.30 29.17 4.59
CA GLY A 951 34.40 27.93 3.84
C GLY A 951 35.84 27.42 3.75
N VAL A 952 36.77 28.32 3.45
CA VAL A 952 38.21 28.04 3.40
C VAL A 952 38.73 27.55 4.74
N LEU A 953 38.32 28.17 5.86
CA LEU A 953 38.70 27.75 7.21
C LEU A 953 38.18 26.35 7.57
N LEU A 954 36.90 26.07 7.27
CA LEU A 954 36.29 24.76 7.52
C LEU A 954 36.93 23.65 6.69
N HIS A 955 37.21 23.92 5.42
CA HIS A 955 37.95 22.99 4.57
C HIS A 955 39.38 22.74 5.08
N SER A 956 40.07 23.79 5.51
CA SER A 956 41.42 23.70 6.10
C SER A 956 41.45 22.81 7.35
N ALA A 957 40.35 22.77 8.11
CA ALA A 957 40.19 21.89 9.27
C ALA A 957 39.80 20.45 8.91
N GLY A 958 39.67 20.13 7.61
CA GLY A 958 39.32 18.80 7.10
C GLY A 958 37.85 18.41 7.27
N MET A 959 36.95 19.40 7.29
CA MET A 959 35.51 19.19 7.51
C MET A 959 34.80 18.69 6.25
N TYR A 960 34.98 19.37 5.11
CA TYR A 960 34.36 19.00 3.83
C TYR A 960 35.18 19.52 2.63
N PRO A 961 34.95 18.99 1.41
CA PRO A 961 35.61 19.45 0.18
C PRO A 961 35.18 20.86 -0.26
N TYR A 962 36.14 21.69 -0.67
CA TYR A 962 35.90 23.07 -1.10
C TYR A 962 36.78 23.41 -2.32
N PRO A 963 36.26 24.09 -3.35
CA PRO A 963 37.06 24.46 -4.51
C PRO A 963 37.98 25.63 -4.17
N LEU A 964 39.26 25.33 -3.94
CA LEU A 964 40.28 26.31 -3.59
C LEU A 964 40.94 26.92 -4.83
N SER A 965 41.04 28.25 -4.84
CA SER A 965 41.97 28.96 -5.71
C SER A 965 43.29 29.25 -5.00
N ILE A 966 44.39 29.42 -5.74
CA ILE A 966 45.67 29.88 -5.18
C ILE A 966 45.50 31.23 -4.43
N GLY A 967 44.62 32.10 -4.93
CA GLY A 967 44.26 33.35 -4.27
C GLY A 967 43.68 33.16 -2.87
N ASP A 968 42.86 32.11 -2.66
CA ASP A 968 42.31 31.79 -1.34
C ASP A 968 43.42 31.42 -0.35
N ILE A 969 44.40 30.63 -0.79
CA ILE A 969 45.53 30.22 0.06
C ILE A 969 46.38 31.45 0.43
N TYR A 970 46.63 32.37 -0.52
CA TYR A 970 47.35 33.62 -0.22
C TYR A 970 46.57 34.54 0.72
N ASN A 971 45.26 34.65 0.55
CA ASN A 971 44.43 35.47 1.43
C ASN A 971 44.34 34.88 2.84
N LEU A 972 44.28 33.55 2.97
CA LEU A 972 44.32 32.86 4.26
C LEU A 972 45.61 33.17 5.03
N ALA A 973 46.75 33.25 4.33
CA ALA A 973 48.02 33.63 4.97
C ALA A 973 47.97 35.04 5.60
N TYR A 974 47.18 35.97 5.04
CA TYR A 974 46.92 37.30 5.60
C TYR A 974 45.68 37.39 6.50
N SER A 975 44.90 36.32 6.64
CA SER A 975 43.64 36.33 7.37
C SER A 975 43.81 36.72 8.83
N LYS A 976 42.99 37.68 9.28
CA LYS A 976 42.85 38.02 10.71
C LYS A 976 42.11 36.94 11.50
N ASN A 977 41.32 36.10 10.83
CA ASN A 977 40.59 35.01 11.45
C ASN A 977 41.48 33.77 11.71
N ASP A 978 42.71 33.73 11.20
CA ASP A 978 43.73 32.70 11.48
C ASP A 978 44.99 33.29 12.17
N GLU A 979 44.82 33.92 13.33
CA GLU A 979 45.92 34.63 14.03
C GLU A 979 47.11 33.73 14.36
N THR A 980 46.87 32.46 14.69
CA THR A 980 47.92 31.50 15.07
C THR A 980 48.50 30.71 13.89
N GLY A 981 48.00 30.94 12.67
CA GLY A 981 48.39 30.18 11.47
C GLY A 981 47.94 28.73 11.48
N TYR A 982 46.99 28.37 12.36
CA TYR A 982 46.54 27.00 12.51
C TYR A 982 45.90 26.49 11.21
N PHE A 983 44.95 27.25 10.65
CA PHE A 983 44.23 26.84 9.45
C PHE A 983 45.14 26.82 8.24
N LEU A 984 45.99 27.83 8.05
CA LEU A 984 47.00 27.83 6.98
C LEU A 984 47.91 26.60 7.07
N GLY A 985 48.38 26.27 8.27
CA GLY A 985 49.24 25.11 8.50
C GLY A 985 48.55 23.78 8.19
N GLU A 986 47.32 23.59 8.66
CA GLU A 986 46.56 22.37 8.37
C GLU A 986 46.21 22.24 6.87
N LEU A 987 45.93 23.36 6.20
CA LEU A 987 45.70 23.38 4.75
C LEU A 987 46.94 22.94 3.95
N ILE A 988 48.12 23.47 4.28
CA ILE A 988 49.36 23.06 3.61
C ILE A 988 49.64 21.57 3.85
N LYS A 989 49.40 21.07 5.06
CA LYS A 989 49.54 19.64 5.37
C LYS A 989 48.58 18.77 4.57
N LEU A 990 47.33 19.20 4.43
CA LEU A 990 46.29 18.46 3.70
C LEU A 990 46.72 18.14 2.26
N TYR A 991 47.41 19.08 1.60
CA TYR A 991 47.87 18.94 0.21
C TYR A 991 49.34 18.54 0.05
N SER A 992 50.09 18.40 1.15
CA SER A 992 51.52 18.06 1.11
C SER A 992 51.78 16.73 0.37
N GLY A 993 52.61 16.79 -0.67
CA GLY A 993 52.91 15.65 -1.57
C GLY A 993 51.80 15.33 -2.60
N ARG A 994 50.76 16.17 -2.66
CA ARG A 994 49.61 16.07 -3.59
C ARG A 994 49.29 17.39 -4.31
N PHE A 995 50.20 18.37 -4.26
CA PHE A 995 50.04 19.62 -5.01
C PHE A 995 50.07 19.35 -6.51
N ASN A 996 49.37 20.19 -7.28
CA ASN A 996 49.35 20.12 -8.74
C ASN A 996 50.74 20.45 -9.32
N ASP A 997 51.25 19.61 -10.23
CA ASP A 997 52.59 19.75 -10.82
C ASP A 997 52.81 21.07 -11.59
N ASN A 998 51.72 21.73 -12.02
CA ASN A 998 51.78 23.06 -12.66
C ASN A 998 52.06 24.20 -11.66
N ILE A 999 51.98 23.95 -10.35
CA ILE A 999 52.23 24.93 -9.32
C ILE A 999 53.72 24.93 -8.97
N ASN A 1000 54.39 26.08 -9.11
CA ASN A 1000 55.72 26.26 -8.56
C ASN A 1000 55.66 26.27 -7.02
N LEU A 1001 55.88 25.11 -6.42
CA LEU A 1001 55.73 24.91 -4.98
C LEU A 1001 56.74 25.74 -4.17
N TYR A 1002 57.97 25.91 -4.67
CA TYR A 1002 58.99 26.74 -4.02
C TYR A 1002 58.51 28.19 -3.90
N ALA A 1003 58.00 28.76 -5.00
CA ALA A 1003 57.47 30.11 -5.04
C ALA A 1003 56.22 30.27 -4.17
N LEU A 1004 55.29 29.30 -4.22
CA LEU A 1004 54.06 29.31 -3.43
C LEU A 1004 54.37 29.30 -1.92
N MET A 1005 55.13 28.31 -1.44
CA MET A 1005 55.47 28.18 -0.01
C MET A 1005 56.23 29.40 0.50
N SER A 1006 57.15 29.93 -0.32
CA SER A 1006 57.92 31.14 0.00
C SER A 1006 57.00 32.35 0.19
N GLN A 1007 56.09 32.57 -0.77
CA GLN A 1007 55.08 33.64 -0.68
C GLN A 1007 54.14 33.45 0.50
N LEU A 1008 53.68 32.22 0.80
CA LEU A 1008 52.78 31.98 1.94
C LEU A 1008 53.45 32.32 3.27
N PHE A 1009 54.69 31.86 3.48
CA PHE A 1009 55.42 32.18 4.70
C PHE A 1009 55.71 33.69 4.81
N PHE A 1010 56.11 34.34 3.71
CA PHE A 1010 56.32 35.79 3.68
C PHE A 1010 55.07 36.56 4.08
N ARG A 1011 53.92 36.24 3.49
CA ARG A 1011 52.63 36.89 3.76
C ARG A 1011 52.18 36.66 5.21
N TYR A 1012 52.32 35.45 5.71
CA TYR A 1012 52.05 35.12 7.09
C TYR A 1012 52.93 35.93 8.05
N LEU A 1013 54.23 35.99 7.79
CA LEU A 1013 55.18 36.75 8.59
C LEU A 1013 54.87 38.25 8.58
N GLN A 1014 54.48 38.80 7.42
CA GLN A 1014 54.03 40.18 7.30
C GLN A 1014 52.74 40.45 8.09
N LYS A 1015 51.77 39.53 8.06
CA LYS A 1015 50.56 39.62 8.89
C LYS A 1015 50.91 39.69 10.37
N THR A 1016 51.70 38.74 10.85
CA THR A 1016 52.13 38.67 12.26
C THR A 1016 52.89 39.95 12.64
N TYR A 1017 53.67 40.49 11.71
CA TYR A 1017 54.36 41.76 11.91
C TYR A 1017 53.41 42.95 12.06
N MET A 1018 52.33 43.01 11.27
CA MET A 1018 51.37 44.12 11.25
C MET A 1018 50.30 44.06 12.35
N ASN A 1019 49.77 42.88 12.70
CA ASN A 1019 48.67 42.73 13.66
C ASN A 1019 49.10 42.83 15.14
N ASN A 1020 50.30 42.36 15.51
CA ASN A 1020 50.72 42.22 16.92
C ASN A 1020 51.27 43.49 17.59
N GLN A 1021 51.11 44.68 17.01
CA GLN A 1021 51.87 45.87 17.43
C GLN A 1021 53.36 45.56 17.62
N ILE A 1022 54.08 45.25 16.53
CA ILE A 1022 55.55 45.42 16.47
C ILE A 1022 55.87 46.93 16.37
N PHE A 1023 55.21 47.75 17.18
CA PHE A 1023 55.43 49.20 17.25
C PHE A 1023 56.60 49.56 18.18
N ASN A 1024 57.09 48.62 19.01
CA ASN A 1024 58.23 48.83 19.91
C ASN A 1024 59.32 47.74 19.81
N GLY A 1025 59.64 47.30 18.60
CA GLY A 1025 60.94 46.67 18.29
C GLY A 1025 61.13 45.19 18.67
N GLY A 1026 60.98 44.32 17.66
CA GLY A 1026 61.54 42.95 17.65
C GLY A 1026 60.52 41.82 17.69
N ILE A 1027 60.85 40.70 17.05
CA ILE A 1027 60.15 39.42 17.17
C ILE A 1027 60.30 38.94 18.61
N LYS A 1028 59.19 38.67 19.30
CA LYS A 1028 59.21 38.26 20.70
C LYS A 1028 59.39 36.74 20.77
N LYS A 1029 60.04 36.27 21.84
CA LYS A 1029 60.15 34.83 22.14
C LYS A 1029 58.78 34.13 22.19
N THR A 1030 57.72 34.85 22.54
CA THR A 1030 56.33 34.37 22.60
C THR A 1030 55.66 34.16 21.24
N ASP A 1031 56.28 34.58 20.13
CA ASP A 1031 55.76 34.39 18.77
C ASP A 1031 56.12 33.00 18.19
N PHE A 1032 56.91 32.22 18.92
CA PHE A 1032 57.33 30.88 18.53
C PHE A 1032 56.61 29.78 19.33
N SER A 1033 56.22 28.72 18.62
CA SER A 1033 55.38 27.63 19.13
C SER A 1033 56.03 26.79 20.22
N PHE A 1034 57.36 26.63 20.19
CA PHE A 1034 58.12 25.93 21.22
C PHE A 1034 58.24 26.71 22.56
N ILE A 1035 57.87 28.00 22.58
CA ILE A 1035 57.85 28.83 23.80
C ILE A 1035 56.42 29.14 24.23
N ASN A 1036 55.54 29.46 23.27
CA ASN A 1036 54.13 29.71 23.54
C ASN A 1036 53.26 28.95 22.52
N PRO A 1037 52.60 27.86 22.93
CA PRO A 1037 51.72 27.10 22.05
C PRO A 1037 50.43 27.84 21.66
N TYR A 1038 50.21 29.05 22.19
CA TYR A 1038 49.06 29.91 21.90
C TYR A 1038 49.43 31.20 21.13
N GLY A 1039 50.71 31.41 20.78
CA GLY A 1039 51.17 32.60 20.05
C GLY A 1039 51.02 32.51 18.53
N ALA A 1040 51.71 33.39 17.79
CA ALA A 1040 51.68 33.44 16.32
C ALA A 1040 52.44 32.30 15.60
N LYS A 1041 53.07 31.36 16.32
CA LYS A 1041 53.64 30.10 15.80
C LYS A 1041 54.43 30.22 14.47
N ILE A 1042 55.28 31.25 14.35
CA ILE A 1042 56.00 31.57 13.09
C ILE A 1042 56.86 30.37 12.63
N ASP A 1043 57.55 29.75 13.57
CA ASP A 1043 58.33 28.51 13.39
C ASP A 1043 57.49 27.36 12.85
N ARG A 1044 56.27 27.14 13.37
CA ARG A 1044 55.41 26.04 12.93
C ARG A 1044 55.04 26.18 11.46
N ILE A 1045 54.67 27.37 11.01
CA ILE A 1045 54.31 27.60 9.60
C ILE A 1045 55.53 27.44 8.70
N PHE A 1046 56.69 27.97 9.11
CA PHE A 1046 57.94 27.76 8.38
C PHE A 1046 58.27 26.28 8.25
N TYR A 1047 58.19 25.50 9.34
CA TYR A 1047 58.47 24.07 9.31
C TYR A 1047 57.47 23.28 8.47
N ILE A 1048 56.19 23.64 8.50
CA ILE A 1048 55.18 23.03 7.61
C ILE A 1048 55.49 23.30 6.14
N CYS A 1049 55.94 24.52 5.80
CA CYS A 1049 56.39 24.83 4.44
C CYS A 1049 57.60 23.97 4.04
N CYS A 1050 58.59 23.84 4.92
CA CYS A 1050 59.76 22.98 4.69
C CYS A 1050 59.35 21.50 4.51
N GLU A 1051 58.44 20.98 5.33
CA GLU A 1051 57.92 19.61 5.20
C GLU A 1051 57.19 19.39 3.87
N ALA A 1052 56.38 20.36 3.42
CA ALA A 1052 55.69 20.29 2.14
C ALA A 1052 56.68 20.22 0.97
N ILE A 1053 57.77 20.99 1.03
CA ILE A 1053 58.86 20.99 0.04
C ILE A 1053 59.63 19.67 0.05
N MET A 1054 59.92 19.09 1.23
CA MET A 1054 60.58 17.79 1.33
C MET A 1054 59.73 16.65 0.75
N LYS A 1055 58.40 16.76 0.82
CA LYS A 1055 57.45 15.77 0.29
C LYS A 1055 57.18 15.93 -1.22
N MET A 1056 57.86 16.86 -1.90
CA MET A 1056 57.69 17.06 -3.33
C MET A 1056 58.18 15.84 -4.10
N LYS A 1057 57.40 15.35 -5.07
CA LYS A 1057 57.74 14.19 -5.87
C LYS A 1057 58.62 14.61 -7.05
N ASN A 1058 59.93 14.66 -6.84
CA ASN A 1058 60.92 14.93 -7.88
C ASN A 1058 62.20 14.11 -7.66
N ASP A 1059 63.14 14.18 -8.61
CA ASP A 1059 64.41 13.45 -8.57
C ASP A 1059 65.48 14.13 -7.69
N LEU A 1060 65.12 15.15 -6.91
CA LEU A 1060 66.06 15.91 -6.08
C LEU A 1060 66.08 15.40 -4.65
N THR A 1061 67.22 15.53 -3.97
CA THR A 1061 67.28 15.19 -2.54
C THR A 1061 66.57 16.24 -1.68
N CYS A 1062 66.18 15.86 -0.46
CA CYS A 1062 65.55 16.77 0.50
C CYS A 1062 66.38 18.06 0.71
N GLU A 1063 67.70 17.94 0.80
CA GLU A 1063 68.62 19.08 0.94
C GLU A 1063 68.59 20.01 -0.28
N GLN A 1064 68.58 19.45 -1.49
CA GLN A 1064 68.49 20.22 -2.74
C GLN A 1064 67.14 20.94 -2.86
N ASN A 1065 66.05 20.28 -2.49
CA ASN A 1065 64.70 20.87 -2.46
C ASN A 1065 64.61 22.02 -1.44
N LEU A 1066 65.14 21.83 -0.24
CA LEU A 1066 65.17 22.87 0.78
C LEU A 1066 66.07 24.05 0.39
N ALA A 1067 67.25 23.80 -0.21
CA ALA A 1067 68.12 24.86 -0.70
C ALA A 1067 67.39 25.75 -1.72
N ARG A 1068 66.69 25.15 -2.71
CA ARG A 1068 65.88 25.89 -3.68
C ARG A 1068 64.75 26.71 -3.04
N PHE A 1069 64.02 26.13 -2.08
CA PHE A 1069 63.00 26.86 -1.32
C PHE A 1069 63.59 28.06 -0.57
N LEU A 1070 64.72 27.87 0.10
CA LEU A 1070 65.41 28.92 0.84
C LEU A 1070 65.86 30.04 -0.09
N VAL A 1071 66.40 29.75 -1.29
CA VAL A 1071 66.73 30.79 -2.28
C VAL A 1071 65.50 31.61 -2.65
N PHE A 1072 64.38 30.96 -2.99
CA PHE A 1072 63.11 31.65 -3.28
C PHE A 1072 62.61 32.50 -2.11
N LEU A 1073 62.90 32.13 -0.87
CA LEU A 1073 62.51 32.87 0.32
C LEU A 1073 63.46 34.03 0.62
N LEU A 1074 64.77 33.80 0.57
CA LEU A 1074 65.80 34.81 0.80
C LEU A 1074 65.69 35.96 -0.21
N CYS A 1075 65.37 35.66 -1.47
CA CYS A 1075 65.10 36.68 -2.50
C CYS A 1075 63.96 37.65 -2.12
N GLN A 1076 63.00 37.24 -1.29
CA GLN A 1076 61.91 38.12 -0.83
C GLN A 1076 62.30 39.05 0.34
N PHE A 1077 63.43 38.78 1.01
CA PHE A 1077 63.88 39.51 2.21
C PHE A 1077 65.26 40.18 2.06
N THR A 1078 65.79 40.28 0.84
CA THR A 1078 67.14 40.80 0.52
C THR A 1078 67.45 42.17 1.13
N SER A 1079 66.44 42.99 1.39
CA SER A 1079 66.57 44.34 1.95
C SER A 1079 66.44 44.43 3.48
N ASN A 1080 66.24 43.32 4.22
CA ASN A 1080 66.07 43.33 5.68
C ASN A 1080 66.86 42.23 6.41
N MET A 1081 68.05 42.59 6.91
CA MET A 1081 68.98 41.69 7.63
C MET A 1081 68.38 41.00 8.86
N LYS A 1082 67.38 41.60 9.54
CA LYS A 1082 66.75 40.95 10.71
C LYS A 1082 65.90 39.74 10.31
N PHE A 1083 65.19 39.82 9.18
CA PHE A 1083 64.40 38.70 8.69
C PHE A 1083 65.27 37.61 8.07
N LEU A 1084 66.36 37.98 7.40
CA LEU A 1084 67.36 37.00 6.91
C LEU A 1084 67.94 36.18 8.06
N ASN A 1085 68.36 36.84 9.15
CA ASN A 1085 68.87 36.14 10.34
C ASN A 1085 67.82 35.22 11.00
N LEU A 1086 66.55 35.64 11.01
CA LEU A 1086 65.45 34.80 11.49
C LEU A 1086 65.29 33.54 10.63
N ILE A 1087 65.29 33.70 9.30
CA ILE A 1087 65.12 32.58 8.35
C ILE A 1087 66.27 31.60 8.49
N PHE A 1088 67.52 32.07 8.55
CA PHE A 1088 68.68 31.20 8.79
C PHE A 1088 68.56 30.45 10.11
N TRP A 1089 68.14 31.14 11.18
CA TRP A 1089 67.94 30.50 12.48
C TRP A 1089 66.85 29.42 12.45
N LEU A 1090 65.70 29.70 11.81
CA LEU A 1090 64.63 28.72 11.62
C LEU A 1090 65.09 27.54 10.75
N ALA A 1091 65.80 27.79 9.65
CA ALA A 1091 66.32 26.76 8.75
C ALA A 1091 67.32 25.84 9.46
N SER A 1092 68.29 26.39 10.19
CA SER A 1092 69.28 25.60 10.95
C SER A 1092 68.61 24.71 11.99
N ASN A 1093 67.60 25.21 12.71
CA ASN A 1093 66.85 24.40 13.68
C ASN A 1093 66.06 23.27 13.01
N PHE A 1094 65.39 23.56 11.89
CA PHE A 1094 64.65 22.56 11.13
C PHE A 1094 65.57 21.44 10.62
N ILE A 1095 66.70 21.81 9.99
CA ILE A 1095 67.68 20.87 9.44
C ILE A 1095 68.28 19.98 10.53
N SER A 1096 68.69 20.59 11.65
CA SER A 1096 69.24 19.86 12.80
C SER A 1096 68.20 18.89 13.39
N GLY A 1097 66.94 19.31 13.48
CA GLY A 1097 65.85 18.49 13.99
C GLY A 1097 65.45 17.33 13.08
N HIS A 1098 65.70 17.43 11.77
CA HIS A 1098 65.38 16.42 10.76
C HIS A 1098 66.61 15.61 10.30
N PHE A 1099 67.77 15.79 10.95
CA PHE A 1099 69.03 15.10 10.63
C PHE A 1099 69.50 15.25 9.18
N LEU A 1100 69.20 16.39 8.55
CA LEU A 1100 69.64 16.69 7.18
C LEU A 1100 71.10 17.19 7.16
N SER A 1101 71.82 16.95 6.06
CA SER A 1101 73.21 17.39 5.94
C SER A 1101 73.31 18.90 5.73
N MET A 1102 73.81 19.61 6.74
CA MET A 1102 74.02 21.06 6.67
C MET A 1102 75.08 21.44 5.63
N ASP A 1103 76.13 20.63 5.50
CA ASP A 1103 77.21 20.84 4.52
C ASP A 1103 76.67 20.75 3.08
N LYS A 1104 75.89 19.71 2.79
CA LYS A 1104 75.28 19.50 1.46
C LYS A 1104 74.27 20.60 1.11
N LEU A 1105 73.51 21.09 2.09
CA LEU A 1105 72.56 22.18 1.87
C LEU A 1105 73.29 23.50 1.60
N ASN A 1106 74.38 23.79 2.31
CA ASN A 1106 75.21 24.97 2.06
C ASN A 1106 75.86 24.92 0.67
N GLU A 1107 76.40 23.76 0.26
CA GLU A 1107 76.92 23.53 -1.10
C GLU A 1107 75.85 23.84 -2.17
N CYS A 1108 74.65 23.30 -2.00
CA CYS A 1108 73.53 23.56 -2.91
C CYS A 1108 73.09 25.03 -2.91
N LEU A 1109 73.12 25.72 -1.77
CA LEU A 1109 72.78 27.14 -1.66
C LEU A 1109 73.82 28.02 -2.38
N GLU A 1110 75.11 27.72 -2.21
CA GLU A 1110 76.19 28.40 -2.92
C GLU A 1110 76.06 28.24 -4.43
N GLU A 1111 75.80 27.03 -4.93
CA GLU A 1111 75.55 26.78 -6.36
C GLU A 1111 74.35 27.54 -6.92
N LEU A 1112 73.25 27.61 -6.16
CA LEU A 1112 71.99 28.24 -6.59
C LEU A 1112 72.01 29.78 -6.48
N MET A 1113 72.83 30.35 -5.59
CA MET A 1113 72.97 31.82 -5.42
C MET A 1113 74.03 32.44 -6.35
N VAL A 1114 74.77 31.63 -7.12
CA VAL A 1114 75.83 32.08 -8.05
C VAL A 1114 75.30 32.47 -9.45
N ILE A 1115 73.98 32.42 -9.70
CA ILE A 1115 73.39 32.89 -10.96
C ILE A 1115 72.61 34.20 -10.74
N GLU A 1116 73.33 35.32 -10.71
CA GLU A 1116 72.98 36.64 -11.31
C GLU A 1116 74.18 37.60 -11.07
N GLU A 1117 75.09 37.67 -12.05
CA GLU A 1117 75.70 38.94 -12.48
C GLU A 1117 75.02 39.36 -13.78
#